data_AF-A0A9E2L6Q0-F1
#
_entry.id   AF-A0A9E2L6Q0-F1
#
_cell.length_a   1.000
_cell.length_b   1.000
_cell.length_c   1.000
_cell.angle_alpha   90.00
_cell.angle_beta   90.00
_cell.angle_gamma   90.00
#
_symmetry.space_group_name_H-M   'P 1'
#
loop_
_entity.id
_entity.type
_entity.pdbx_description
1 polymer ?
#
loop_
_entity_poly.entity_id
_entity_poly.type
_entity_poly.pdbx_seq_one_letter_code
_entity_poly.pdbx_strand_id
1 'polypeptide(L)'
;MYIKKYWGNYIGGSDDSLNLVEFLADQNKEEITLSEIFAKIGLDKQNWDFHQTAGYLEFTHSNGVEMDFHFAIDVITDLAAILLECSVSGSVNLKDLDDYNTPSRRIRITATVEEHHAMNKALADFAKDPLSYDLHEMMSDDEIKEMAEQVEALRKELYEEGGKNRNFHIKAEEMKELLPDWEGADGCIATNRIMVEGNKVGYCYREEPDNGWDSGWRFTAGDESDEYMDDPNNSAIYKLNTICNDDPDIIPLLNTPAPCAFERDENGVFRQVEDWTPEQEEDSDMDILQQCQKWHENNEHHKIIEALEGIEERTPEMDSQLARAYNNEADHRTPEGRAMLKKAIALLKPHEEYFKGDYYWNFRMGYSYYYLDQEGRALRYFEKALENRPDDEDTMQLIDGCKKAISLPQFSECFRERTEDWWETFAEMEAQFRQMMDDDTDNTHGTEIVTQMEGALNLVFDDISFELGHNGEKYELILTPEGDRVKLFELVYFQKHAPKEVLEHWNILVGRKPIQNIDLKTNDGWNVSGQDVQVWIEELGENSFGLSVYCKKLLPKLKNEENKVWWLLVTLTDQLLGEIPNMRYIDNFDVLKKPKKEPSILMSKLPEKMKEMGLDLSNDAEGYLESYVSYKTTPDYDKDSDWRLDVIVGSTCCMPLINGYLDNDNVYMDDLQADGVVAGFFCYPLATLREEEGSQKIFDFRERLEQQLEENCGSEVLKLIGGATGYYYGYVDFIAWDISKALEVAKKIFEESDIPWASFHTFRREAGSVRLKQVDGLGETLQGIDYIQYTPENAEAFYQQLDQWNDQDEYVRCVQALNAVPESWRDYRFAYAMARALENYAIIGDHDEGTPIYKGDAALLRAIEVLESVQEEGKDKAEWNMRMAYGYQYLYGQEEKAIPYAQRWAELDPKDETAKDLIKELQEEIDRRASDDDGSES
;
A
#
# COMPACT_ATOMS: atom_id res chain seq x y z
N MET A 1 -28.66 7.33 12.92
CA MET A 1 -29.60 7.41 11.78
C MET A 1 -30.32 6.08 11.67
N TYR A 2 -31.63 6.08 11.49
CA TYR A 2 -32.44 4.86 11.57
C TYR A 2 -32.31 4.00 10.30
N ILE A 3 -32.08 4.62 9.14
CA ILE A 3 -31.92 3.95 7.85
C ILE A 3 -30.69 3.03 7.80
N LYS A 4 -29.65 3.26 8.64
CA LYS A 4 -28.47 2.37 8.74
C LYS A 4 -28.82 0.92 9.10
N LYS A 5 -30.04 0.69 9.60
CA LYS A 5 -30.56 -0.66 9.86
C LYS A 5 -30.79 -1.46 8.57
N TYR A 6 -31.04 -0.79 7.44
CA TYR A 6 -31.36 -1.40 6.15
C TYR A 6 -30.41 -0.98 5.02
N TRP A 7 -29.84 0.24 5.09
CA TRP A 7 -29.01 0.83 4.04
C TRP A 7 -27.55 0.36 4.10
N GLY A 8 -27.00 -0.15 2.99
CA GLY A 8 -25.58 -0.45 2.80
C GLY A 8 -25.23 -1.91 2.41
N ASN A 9 -26.18 -2.84 2.48
CA ASN A 9 -26.00 -4.22 1.95
C ASN A 9 -26.79 -4.38 0.64
N TYR A 10 -27.86 -5.18 0.65
CA TYR A 10 -28.74 -5.40 -0.52
C TYR A 10 -29.73 -4.26 -0.79
N ILE A 11 -29.82 -3.28 0.11
CA ILE A 11 -30.68 -2.09 -0.04
C ILE A 11 -29.75 -0.89 0.12
N GLY A 12 -29.73 0.01 -0.85
CA GLY A 12 -28.87 1.19 -0.86
C GLY A 12 -27.41 0.95 -1.28
N GLY A 13 -27.08 -0.24 -1.80
CA GLY A 13 -25.71 -0.67 -2.12
C GLY A 13 -25.45 -0.99 -3.59
N SER A 14 -26.40 -0.75 -4.49
CA SER A 14 -26.25 -1.02 -5.93
C SER A 14 -25.95 0.25 -6.74
N ASP A 15 -25.57 0.09 -8.02
CA ASP A 15 -25.45 1.21 -8.96
C ASP A 15 -26.79 1.95 -9.13
N ASP A 16 -27.92 1.22 -9.10
CA ASP A 16 -29.27 1.80 -9.11
C ASP A 16 -29.53 2.64 -7.85
N SER A 17 -29.02 2.23 -6.68
CA SER A 17 -29.07 3.01 -5.45
C SER A 17 -28.30 4.32 -5.57
N LEU A 18 -27.09 4.30 -6.14
CA LEU A 18 -26.29 5.50 -6.37
C LEU A 18 -26.98 6.45 -7.36
N ASN A 19 -27.52 5.91 -8.46
CA ASN A 19 -28.29 6.68 -9.43
C ASN A 19 -29.55 7.29 -8.79
N LEU A 20 -30.19 6.59 -7.83
CA LEU A 20 -31.33 7.13 -7.09
C LEU A 20 -30.91 8.28 -6.18
N VAL A 21 -29.77 8.17 -5.50
CA VAL A 21 -29.23 9.25 -4.65
C VAL A 21 -28.86 10.47 -5.49
N GLU A 22 -28.18 10.28 -6.63
CA GLU A 22 -27.88 11.37 -7.57
C GLU A 22 -29.16 12.02 -8.12
N PHE A 23 -30.16 11.22 -8.49
CA PHE A 23 -31.47 11.72 -8.91
C PHE A 23 -32.10 12.61 -7.84
N LEU A 24 -32.14 12.14 -6.58
CA LEU A 24 -32.70 12.87 -5.46
C LEU A 24 -31.91 14.16 -5.15
N ALA A 25 -30.59 14.13 -5.33
CA ALA A 25 -29.72 15.28 -5.22
C ALA A 25 -30.01 16.33 -6.31
N ASP A 26 -30.18 15.90 -7.56
CA ASP A 26 -30.45 16.74 -8.72
C ASP A 26 -31.82 17.45 -8.66
N GLN A 27 -32.79 16.85 -7.96
CA GLN A 27 -34.12 17.46 -7.83
C GLN A 27 -34.10 18.82 -7.10
N ASN A 28 -33.08 19.07 -6.28
CA ASN A 28 -32.92 20.31 -5.51
C ASN A 28 -34.20 20.74 -4.74
N LYS A 29 -34.90 19.75 -4.17
CA LYS A 29 -36.13 19.92 -3.38
C LYS A 29 -35.99 19.29 -2.00
N GLU A 30 -36.51 19.97 -0.99
CA GLU A 30 -36.56 19.47 0.40
C GLU A 30 -37.68 18.42 0.60
N GLU A 31 -38.76 18.50 -0.18
CA GLU A 31 -39.84 17.51 -0.15
C GLU A 31 -40.18 17.06 -1.58
N ILE A 32 -40.24 15.74 -1.79
CA ILE A 32 -40.51 15.11 -3.09
C ILE A 32 -41.57 14.03 -2.88
N THR A 33 -42.60 14.00 -3.72
CA THR A 33 -43.64 12.97 -3.61
C THR A 33 -43.22 11.69 -4.35
N LEU A 34 -43.65 10.53 -3.87
CA LEU A 34 -43.35 9.25 -4.51
C LEU A 34 -43.83 9.22 -5.97
N SER A 35 -45.04 9.74 -6.24
CA SER A 35 -45.57 9.93 -7.59
C SER A 35 -44.67 10.79 -8.49
N GLU A 36 -44.04 11.84 -7.94
CA GLU A 36 -43.10 12.67 -8.71
C GLU A 36 -41.85 11.88 -9.10
N ILE A 37 -41.30 11.09 -8.17
CA ILE A 37 -40.16 10.19 -8.43
C ILE A 37 -40.54 9.21 -9.53
N PHE A 38 -41.67 8.53 -9.38
CA PHE A 38 -42.14 7.51 -10.33
C PHE A 38 -42.30 8.06 -11.75
N ALA A 39 -42.87 9.27 -11.89
CA ALA A 39 -43.06 9.89 -13.19
C ALA A 39 -41.75 10.34 -13.84
N LYS A 40 -40.74 10.74 -13.04
CA LYS A 40 -39.48 11.27 -13.54
C LYS A 40 -38.51 10.20 -14.00
N ILE A 41 -38.46 9.07 -13.30
CA ILE A 41 -37.57 7.95 -13.65
C ILE A 41 -38.28 6.87 -14.47
N GLY A 42 -39.61 6.97 -14.63
CA GLY A 42 -40.41 6.10 -15.48
C GLY A 42 -41.00 4.86 -14.79
N LEU A 43 -40.92 4.75 -13.45
CA LEU A 43 -41.55 3.65 -12.69
C LEU A 43 -43.08 3.63 -12.80
N ASP A 44 -43.72 4.77 -13.11
CA ASP A 44 -45.17 4.83 -13.32
C ASP A 44 -45.65 3.93 -14.48
N LYS A 45 -44.76 3.64 -15.44
CA LYS A 45 -45.02 2.74 -16.58
C LYS A 45 -45.15 1.27 -16.16
N GLN A 46 -44.57 0.88 -15.01
CA GLN A 46 -44.59 -0.49 -14.48
C GLN A 46 -45.96 -0.88 -13.88
N ASN A 47 -46.86 0.08 -13.65
CA ASN A 47 -48.20 -0.15 -13.07
C ASN A 47 -48.19 -0.97 -11.76
N TRP A 48 -47.18 -0.77 -10.89
CA TRP A 48 -46.97 -1.52 -9.64
C TRP A 48 -46.76 -3.03 -9.83
N ASP A 49 -46.22 -3.43 -10.97
CA ASP A 49 -45.71 -4.78 -11.23
C ASP A 49 -44.21 -4.68 -11.55
N PHE A 50 -43.37 -5.18 -10.65
CA PHE A 50 -41.91 -5.02 -10.72
C PHE A 50 -41.16 -6.34 -10.91
N HIS A 51 -41.86 -7.43 -11.31
CA HIS A 51 -41.23 -8.72 -11.61
C HIS A 51 -40.28 -8.65 -12.81
N GLN A 52 -40.54 -7.71 -13.72
CA GLN A 52 -39.76 -7.49 -14.92
C GLN A 52 -39.71 -5.99 -15.17
N THR A 53 -38.52 -5.46 -15.38
CA THR A 53 -38.27 -4.05 -15.66
C THR A 53 -38.72 -3.76 -17.08
N ALA A 54 -39.97 -3.31 -17.22
CA ALA A 54 -40.55 -2.99 -18.52
C ALA A 54 -40.17 -1.59 -19.01
N GLY A 55 -39.35 -1.54 -20.06
CA GLY A 55 -38.93 -0.30 -20.71
C GLY A 55 -37.66 0.30 -20.10
N TYR A 56 -37.19 1.41 -20.66
CA TYR A 56 -36.00 2.09 -20.19
C TYR A 56 -36.38 3.03 -19.03
N LEU A 57 -35.86 2.73 -17.83
CA LEU A 57 -35.94 3.58 -16.66
C LEU A 57 -34.67 4.44 -16.64
N GLU A 58 -34.81 5.74 -16.74
CA GLU A 58 -33.68 6.66 -16.82
C GLU A 58 -34.05 8.03 -16.29
N PHE A 59 -33.05 8.82 -15.92
CA PHE A 59 -33.18 10.25 -15.81
C PHE A 59 -31.97 10.94 -16.44
N THR A 60 -32.19 12.15 -16.97
CA THR A 60 -31.11 13.02 -17.41
C THR A 60 -30.79 14.00 -16.28
N HIS A 61 -29.60 13.88 -15.69
CA HIS A 61 -29.10 14.78 -14.66
C HIS A 61 -28.96 16.21 -15.21
N SER A 62 -29.06 17.24 -14.37
CA SER A 62 -28.98 18.65 -14.80
C SER A 62 -27.66 19.05 -15.49
N ASN A 63 -26.60 18.26 -15.33
CA ASN A 63 -25.32 18.40 -16.04
C ASN A 63 -25.33 17.81 -17.46
N GLY A 64 -26.41 17.13 -17.87
CA GLY A 64 -26.60 16.52 -19.19
C GLY A 64 -26.18 15.06 -19.29
N VAL A 65 -25.78 14.41 -18.19
CA VAL A 65 -25.50 12.96 -18.14
C VAL A 65 -26.82 12.19 -18.04
N GLU A 66 -26.97 11.15 -18.86
CA GLU A 66 -28.08 10.20 -18.76
C GLU A 66 -27.68 9.07 -17.82
N MET A 67 -28.55 8.75 -16.86
CA MET A 67 -28.34 7.70 -15.86
C MET A 67 -29.55 6.77 -15.88
N ASP A 68 -29.33 5.47 -16.00
CA ASP A 68 -30.37 4.47 -16.10
C ASP A 68 -30.52 3.63 -14.82
N PHE A 69 -31.68 3.00 -14.68
CA PHE A 69 -31.98 2.04 -13.62
C PHE A 69 -32.22 0.67 -14.24
N HIS A 70 -31.45 -0.32 -13.81
CA HIS A 70 -31.46 -1.66 -14.39
C HIS A 70 -32.60 -2.53 -13.83
N PHE A 71 -32.92 -2.41 -12.53
CA PHE A 71 -33.92 -3.23 -11.87
C PHE A 71 -34.94 -2.39 -11.10
N ALA A 72 -36.19 -2.41 -11.57
CA ALA A 72 -37.27 -1.62 -10.97
C ALA A 72 -37.52 -1.97 -9.50
N ILE A 73 -37.39 -3.25 -9.12
CA ILE A 73 -37.62 -3.70 -7.74
C ILE A 73 -36.55 -3.19 -6.77
N ASP A 74 -35.31 -3.00 -7.24
CA ASP A 74 -34.19 -2.53 -6.44
C ASP A 74 -34.41 -1.07 -6.00
N VAL A 75 -34.79 -0.21 -6.96
CA VAL A 75 -35.20 1.18 -6.70
C VAL A 75 -36.40 1.25 -5.74
N ILE A 76 -37.32 0.28 -5.82
CA ILE A 76 -38.51 0.22 -4.95
C ILE A 76 -38.14 -0.14 -3.51
N THR A 77 -37.17 -1.04 -3.30
CA THR A 77 -36.68 -1.39 -1.96
C THR A 77 -35.91 -0.25 -1.32
N ASP A 78 -35.13 0.50 -2.11
CA ASP A 78 -34.41 1.69 -1.65
C ASP A 78 -35.37 2.81 -1.23
N LEU A 79 -36.37 3.09 -2.06
CA LEU A 79 -37.42 4.07 -1.74
C LEU A 79 -38.19 3.68 -0.47
N ALA A 80 -38.38 2.39 -0.20
CA ALA A 80 -39.01 1.93 1.04
C ALA A 80 -38.15 2.22 2.28
N ALA A 81 -36.83 2.02 2.20
CA ALA A 81 -35.91 2.36 3.29
C ALA A 81 -35.90 3.88 3.55
N ILE A 82 -35.85 4.69 2.49
CA ILE A 82 -35.89 6.16 2.60
C ILE A 82 -37.23 6.63 3.17
N LEU A 83 -38.34 6.02 2.76
CA LEU A 83 -39.67 6.32 3.32
C LEU A 83 -39.74 6.00 4.82
N LEU A 84 -39.12 4.90 5.25
CA LEU A 84 -39.04 4.55 6.67
C LEU A 84 -38.23 5.58 7.45
N GLU A 85 -37.05 5.97 6.97
CA GLU A 85 -36.25 7.04 7.57
C GLU A 85 -37.03 8.35 7.65
N CYS A 86 -37.71 8.75 6.57
CA CYS A 86 -38.52 9.95 6.57
C CYS A 86 -39.70 9.86 7.55
N SER A 87 -40.21 8.66 7.82
CA SER A 87 -41.29 8.45 8.79
C SER A 87 -40.82 8.50 10.25
N VAL A 88 -39.61 8.02 10.52
CA VAL A 88 -39.03 7.95 11.88
C VAL A 88 -38.29 9.23 12.25
N SER A 89 -37.43 9.71 11.35
CA SER A 89 -36.54 10.86 11.57
C SER A 89 -37.06 12.17 10.95
N GLY A 90 -38.20 12.12 10.24
CA GLY A 90 -38.81 13.27 9.56
C GLY A 90 -38.19 13.64 8.20
N SER A 91 -36.93 13.28 7.97
CA SER A 91 -36.17 13.51 6.73
C SER A 91 -34.89 12.66 6.73
N VAL A 92 -34.32 12.39 5.55
CA VAL A 92 -33.01 11.76 5.38
C VAL A 92 -31.98 12.77 4.89
N ASN A 93 -30.73 12.70 5.36
CA ASN A 93 -29.65 13.49 4.76
C ASN A 93 -29.06 12.70 3.60
N LEU A 94 -28.98 13.31 2.42
CA LEU A 94 -28.45 12.66 1.23
C LEU A 94 -26.99 12.23 1.38
N LYS A 95 -26.18 12.98 2.15
CA LYS A 95 -24.80 12.58 2.44
C LYS A 95 -24.72 11.30 3.27
N ASP A 96 -25.77 10.98 4.05
CA ASP A 96 -25.79 9.74 4.82
C ASP A 96 -26.20 8.52 3.96
N LEU A 97 -26.62 8.74 2.70
CA LEU A 97 -26.93 7.71 1.72
C LEU A 97 -25.75 7.40 0.78
N ASP A 98 -24.87 8.39 0.55
CA ASP A 98 -23.60 8.29 -0.16
C ASP A 98 -22.60 9.32 0.40
N ASP A 99 -21.52 8.82 1.01
CA ASP A 99 -20.53 9.63 1.74
C ASP A 99 -19.51 10.35 0.82
N TYR A 100 -19.43 9.98 -0.47
CA TYR A 100 -18.35 10.40 -1.36
C TYR A 100 -18.67 11.64 -2.19
N ASN A 101 -19.83 11.68 -2.86
CA ASN A 101 -20.09 12.68 -3.91
C ASN A 101 -21.36 13.50 -3.71
N THR A 102 -22.11 13.27 -2.63
CA THR A 102 -23.45 13.85 -2.48
C THR A 102 -23.48 15.03 -1.49
N PRO A 103 -24.14 16.16 -1.82
CA PRO A 103 -24.22 17.32 -0.93
C PRO A 103 -24.99 16.98 0.36
N SER A 104 -24.51 17.47 1.50
CA SER A 104 -25.21 17.36 2.78
C SER A 104 -26.49 18.20 2.73
N ARG A 105 -27.61 17.54 2.39
CA ARG A 105 -28.92 18.15 2.19
C ARG A 105 -29.99 17.18 2.68
N ARG A 106 -30.83 17.66 3.59
CA ARG A 106 -31.97 16.88 4.07
C ARG A 106 -33.12 16.94 3.09
N ILE A 107 -33.69 15.77 2.80
CA ILE A 107 -34.88 15.61 1.97
C ILE A 107 -35.92 14.76 2.66
N ARG A 108 -37.17 14.93 2.26
CA ARG A 108 -38.30 14.14 2.73
C ARG A 108 -39.07 13.58 1.55
N ILE A 109 -39.19 12.26 1.50
CA ILE A 109 -40.09 11.59 0.57
C ILE A 109 -41.46 11.43 1.22
N THR A 110 -42.51 11.85 0.53
CA THR A 110 -43.90 11.69 0.98
C THR A 110 -44.68 10.79 0.03
N ALA A 111 -45.61 10.00 0.59
CA ALA A 111 -46.48 9.13 -0.18
C ALA A 111 -47.92 9.17 0.36
N THR A 112 -48.88 9.10 -0.56
CA THR A 112 -50.31 8.98 -0.30
C THR A 112 -50.67 7.64 0.32
N VAL A 113 -51.89 7.54 0.88
CA VAL A 113 -52.38 6.30 1.48
C VAL A 113 -52.45 5.17 0.44
N GLU A 114 -52.89 5.50 -0.77
CA GLU A 114 -52.98 4.58 -1.90
C GLU A 114 -51.61 4.07 -2.35
N GLU A 115 -50.61 4.96 -2.47
CA GLU A 115 -49.23 4.59 -2.82
C GLU A 115 -48.59 3.71 -1.75
N HIS A 116 -48.81 4.02 -0.48
CA HIS A 116 -48.32 3.16 0.59
C HIS A 116 -49.00 1.79 0.63
N HIS A 117 -50.28 1.70 0.26
CA HIS A 117 -50.94 0.41 0.11
C HIS A 117 -50.34 -0.39 -1.04
N ALA A 118 -50.04 0.26 -2.17
CA ALA A 118 -49.43 -0.37 -3.32
C ALA A 118 -47.97 -0.77 -3.06
N MET A 119 -47.20 0.06 -2.38
CA MET A 119 -45.83 -0.21 -1.92
C MET A 119 -45.77 -1.41 -0.98
N ASN A 120 -46.62 -1.45 0.04
CA ASN A 120 -46.71 -2.61 0.94
C ASN A 120 -47.02 -3.90 0.17
N LYS A 121 -47.92 -3.84 -0.82
CA LYS A 121 -48.25 -4.99 -1.66
C LYS A 121 -47.07 -5.45 -2.51
N ALA A 122 -46.32 -4.52 -3.13
CA ALA A 122 -45.16 -4.84 -3.95
C ALA A 122 -44.03 -5.49 -3.12
N LEU A 123 -43.69 -4.91 -1.96
CA LEU A 123 -42.66 -5.46 -1.09
C LEU A 123 -43.05 -6.84 -0.52
N ALA A 124 -44.33 -7.03 -0.16
CA ALA A 124 -44.83 -8.32 0.32
C ALA A 124 -44.81 -9.41 -0.77
N ASP A 125 -44.93 -9.00 -2.03
CA ASP A 125 -44.90 -9.90 -3.17
C ASP A 125 -43.47 -10.34 -3.48
N PHE A 126 -42.51 -9.40 -3.55
CA PHE A 126 -41.08 -9.70 -3.65
C PHE A 126 -40.57 -10.58 -2.52
N ALA A 127 -40.89 -10.25 -1.27
CA ALA A 127 -40.49 -11.04 -0.10
C ALA A 127 -40.97 -12.50 -0.15
N LYS A 128 -42.07 -12.76 -0.86
CA LYS A 128 -42.70 -14.07 -0.94
C LYS A 128 -42.20 -14.91 -2.11
N ASP A 129 -41.90 -14.30 -3.25
CA ASP A 129 -41.47 -14.98 -4.47
C ASP A 129 -40.31 -14.26 -5.15
N PRO A 130 -39.16 -14.06 -4.47
CA PRO A 130 -38.08 -13.21 -4.98
C PRO A 130 -37.43 -13.76 -6.25
N LEU A 131 -37.40 -15.10 -6.41
CA LEU A 131 -36.84 -15.79 -7.58
C LEU A 131 -37.64 -15.56 -8.88
N SER A 132 -38.83 -14.95 -8.78
CA SER A 132 -39.65 -14.62 -9.94
C SER A 132 -39.36 -13.24 -10.54
N TYR A 133 -38.48 -12.47 -9.90
CA TYR A 133 -38.08 -11.12 -10.32
C TYR A 133 -36.83 -11.16 -11.21
N ASP A 134 -36.75 -10.25 -12.17
CA ASP A 134 -35.60 -10.08 -13.08
C ASP A 134 -34.28 -9.79 -12.37
N LEU A 135 -34.31 -9.19 -11.19
CA LEU A 135 -33.13 -9.02 -10.33
C LEU A 135 -32.44 -10.37 -10.00
N HIS A 136 -33.17 -11.50 -10.03
CA HIS A 136 -32.60 -12.85 -9.85
C HIS A 136 -31.58 -13.20 -10.94
N GLU A 137 -31.61 -12.56 -12.11
CA GLU A 137 -30.60 -12.80 -13.15
C GLU A 137 -29.20 -12.34 -12.71
N MET A 138 -29.11 -11.43 -11.72
CA MET A 138 -27.86 -10.86 -11.22
C MET A 138 -27.46 -11.32 -9.82
N MET A 139 -28.32 -12.07 -9.13
CA MET A 139 -28.11 -12.52 -7.75
C MET A 139 -28.22 -14.04 -7.65
N SER A 140 -27.41 -14.65 -6.79
CA SER A 140 -27.58 -16.08 -6.50
C SER A 140 -28.90 -16.33 -5.76
N ASP A 141 -29.34 -17.58 -5.82
CA ASP A 141 -30.52 -18.08 -5.10
C ASP A 141 -30.46 -17.79 -3.59
N ASP A 142 -29.28 -17.71 -2.99
CA ASP A 142 -29.12 -17.48 -1.55
C ASP A 142 -29.12 -15.98 -1.23
N GLU A 143 -28.43 -15.15 -2.03
CA GLU A 143 -28.38 -13.69 -1.87
C GLU A 143 -29.77 -13.05 -2.04
N ILE A 144 -30.53 -13.43 -3.08
CA ILE A 144 -31.86 -12.83 -3.31
C ILE A 144 -32.88 -13.26 -2.25
N LYS A 145 -32.71 -14.45 -1.64
CA LYS A 145 -33.53 -14.88 -0.50
C LYS A 145 -33.17 -14.08 0.76
N GLU A 146 -31.89 -13.79 0.98
CA GLU A 146 -31.46 -12.95 2.10
C GLU A 146 -31.96 -11.51 1.95
N MET A 147 -31.89 -10.94 0.75
CA MET A 147 -32.50 -9.64 0.43
C MET A 147 -34.02 -9.67 0.71
N ALA A 148 -34.73 -10.71 0.30
CA ALA A 148 -36.16 -10.87 0.57
C ALA A 148 -36.49 -10.90 2.07
N GLU A 149 -35.65 -11.51 2.91
CA GLU A 149 -35.79 -11.49 4.36
C GLU A 149 -35.62 -10.07 4.94
N GLN A 150 -34.63 -9.32 4.45
CA GLN A 150 -34.40 -7.92 4.84
C GLN A 150 -35.55 -7.00 4.40
N VAL A 151 -36.05 -7.19 3.17
CA VAL A 151 -37.19 -6.45 2.63
C VAL A 151 -38.47 -6.74 3.41
N GLU A 152 -38.70 -7.99 3.84
CA GLU A 152 -39.85 -8.32 4.69
C GLU A 152 -39.75 -7.67 6.08
N ALA A 153 -38.55 -7.61 6.66
CA ALA A 153 -38.33 -6.90 7.92
C ALA A 153 -38.57 -5.39 7.77
N LEU A 154 -38.04 -4.77 6.72
CA LEU A 154 -38.26 -3.37 6.37
C LEU A 154 -39.75 -3.07 6.18
N ARG A 155 -40.45 -3.92 5.42
CA ARG A 155 -41.89 -3.79 5.16
C ARG A 155 -42.71 -3.84 6.46
N LYS A 156 -42.37 -4.78 7.36
CA LYS A 156 -43.04 -4.89 8.67
C LYS A 156 -42.84 -3.63 9.50
N GLU A 157 -41.63 -3.08 9.54
CA GLU A 157 -41.39 -1.86 10.32
C GLU A 157 -42.09 -0.63 9.71
N LEU A 158 -42.08 -0.53 8.38
CA LEU A 158 -42.75 0.57 7.67
C LEU A 158 -44.28 0.50 7.75
N TYR A 159 -44.89 -0.69 7.85
CA TYR A 159 -46.35 -0.86 7.72
C TYR A 159 -47.07 -1.61 8.85
N GLU A 160 -46.39 -2.42 9.65
CA GLU A 160 -46.99 -3.28 10.69
C GLU A 160 -46.57 -2.87 12.12
N GLU A 161 -45.32 -2.45 12.32
CA GLU A 161 -44.75 -2.07 13.60
C GLU A 161 -44.62 -0.54 13.71
N GLY A 162 -45.74 0.14 13.96
CA GLY A 162 -45.74 1.50 14.56
C GLY A 162 -45.53 2.72 13.65
N GLY A 163 -45.17 2.57 12.38
CA GLY A 163 -44.91 3.70 11.46
C GLY A 163 -46.13 4.51 10.97
N LYS A 164 -47.37 4.11 11.28
CA LYS A 164 -48.59 4.83 10.85
C LYS A 164 -49.73 4.82 11.86
N ASN A 165 -49.83 5.96 12.54
CA ASN A 165 -51.01 6.59 13.18
C ASN A 165 -50.69 7.06 14.60
N ARG A 166 -49.76 8.02 14.74
CA ARG A 166 -49.87 8.95 15.87
C ARG A 166 -51.11 9.81 15.58
N ASN A 167 -52.23 9.46 16.20
CA ASN A 167 -53.49 10.19 16.05
C ASN A 167 -53.35 11.52 16.82
N PHE A 168 -52.68 12.49 16.21
CA PHE A 168 -52.34 13.78 16.84
C PHE A 168 -53.58 14.43 17.43
N HIS A 169 -53.41 15.04 18.60
CA HIS A 169 -54.51 15.68 19.32
C HIS A 169 -55.15 16.79 18.48
N ILE A 170 -54.32 17.64 17.87
CA ILE A 170 -54.72 18.61 16.86
C ILE A 170 -54.35 18.10 15.48
N LYS A 171 -55.35 18.04 14.59
CA LYS A 171 -55.15 17.60 13.21
C LYS A 171 -54.53 18.69 12.36
N ALA A 172 -53.77 18.30 11.34
CA ALA A 172 -53.09 19.23 10.44
C ALA A 172 -54.04 20.25 9.79
N GLU A 173 -55.30 19.87 9.50
CA GLU A 173 -56.29 20.77 8.89
C GLU A 173 -56.84 21.83 9.86
N GLU A 174 -56.63 21.65 11.17
CA GLU A 174 -57.09 22.55 12.24
C GLU A 174 -55.98 23.47 12.76
N MET A 175 -54.73 23.26 12.32
CA MET A 175 -53.57 24.07 12.71
C MET A 175 -53.68 25.50 12.19
N LYS A 176 -53.33 26.45 13.06
CA LYS A 176 -53.26 27.88 12.74
C LYS A 176 -51.81 28.34 12.79
N GLU A 177 -51.49 29.33 11.98
CA GLU A 177 -50.22 30.05 12.07
C GLU A 177 -50.28 31.01 13.28
N LEU A 178 -49.73 30.57 14.41
CA LEU A 178 -49.72 31.32 15.68
C LEU A 178 -48.41 32.10 15.90
N LEU A 179 -47.38 31.82 15.10
CA LEU A 179 -46.07 32.46 15.16
C LEU A 179 -45.70 33.19 13.85
N PRO A 180 -46.54 34.12 13.32
CA PRO A 180 -46.33 34.73 12.00
C PRO A 180 -45.09 35.64 11.90
N ASP A 181 -44.58 36.13 13.03
CA ASP A 181 -43.42 37.04 13.12
C ASP A 181 -42.19 36.37 13.75
N TRP A 182 -42.13 35.03 13.78
CA TRP A 182 -40.99 34.29 14.35
C TRP A 182 -39.79 34.32 13.40
N GLU A 183 -38.74 35.02 13.80
CA GLU A 183 -37.46 35.07 13.09
C GLU A 183 -36.41 34.24 13.85
N GLY A 184 -36.24 32.98 13.47
CA GLY A 184 -35.27 32.07 14.06
C GLY A 184 -35.56 30.60 13.77
N ALA A 185 -34.71 29.70 14.29
CA ALA A 185 -34.92 28.26 14.26
C ALA A 185 -36.28 27.90 14.90
N ASP A 186 -37.05 27.01 14.26
CA ASP A 186 -38.40 26.63 14.69
C ASP A 186 -38.51 25.16 15.09
N GLY A 187 -37.45 24.35 15.00
CA GLY A 187 -37.44 22.97 15.46
C GLY A 187 -37.41 22.86 16.99
N CYS A 188 -38.16 21.94 17.57
CA CYS A 188 -38.18 21.64 19.00
C CYS A 188 -38.51 20.17 19.24
N ILE A 189 -38.25 19.66 20.44
CA ILE A 189 -38.65 18.30 20.82
C ILE A 189 -39.90 18.37 21.72
N ALA A 190 -40.88 17.50 21.47
CA ALA A 190 -42.03 17.34 22.36
C ALA A 190 -42.41 15.86 22.53
N THR A 191 -43.02 15.53 23.67
CA THR A 191 -43.45 14.16 24.00
C THR A 191 -44.84 13.84 23.44
N ASN A 192 -45.13 12.55 23.28
CA ASN A 192 -46.46 12.07 22.86
C ASN A 192 -47.54 12.38 23.90
N ARG A 193 -47.18 12.60 25.18
CA ARG A 193 -48.11 13.12 26.20
C ARG A 193 -48.77 14.42 25.75
N ILE A 194 -48.01 15.30 25.10
CA ILE A 194 -48.53 16.55 24.52
C ILE A 194 -49.17 16.25 23.16
N MET A 195 -48.39 15.64 22.26
CA MET A 195 -48.73 15.60 20.83
C MET A 195 -49.83 14.61 20.45
N VAL A 196 -50.00 13.55 21.22
CA VAL A 196 -50.95 12.46 20.93
C VAL A 196 -52.08 12.44 21.96
N GLU A 197 -51.74 12.57 23.24
CA GLU A 197 -52.74 12.51 24.31
C GLU A 197 -53.41 13.86 24.60
N GLY A 198 -52.85 14.97 24.12
CA GLY A 198 -53.42 16.31 24.27
C GLY A 198 -53.22 16.93 25.65
N ASN A 199 -52.22 16.47 26.41
CA ASN A 199 -51.89 17.10 27.68
C ASN A 199 -51.21 18.46 27.45
N LYS A 200 -51.41 19.36 28.41
CA LYS A 200 -50.76 20.68 28.39
C LYS A 200 -49.29 20.54 28.74
N VAL A 201 -48.48 21.49 28.25
CA VAL A 201 -47.06 21.57 28.62
C VAL A 201 -46.99 21.90 30.11
N GLY A 202 -46.41 20.97 30.88
CA GLY A 202 -46.21 21.12 32.32
C GLY A 202 -44.78 21.50 32.67
N TYR A 203 -43.80 21.07 31.87
CA TYR A 203 -42.41 21.45 32.01
C TYR A 203 -41.77 21.69 30.64
N CYS A 204 -40.97 22.74 30.53
CA CYS A 204 -40.21 23.02 29.32
C CYS A 204 -38.90 23.70 29.64
N TYR A 205 -37.89 23.43 28.83
CA TYR A 205 -36.59 24.06 28.96
C TYR A 205 -36.01 24.39 27.58
N ARG A 206 -35.05 25.32 27.60
CA ARG A 206 -34.34 25.79 26.43
C ARG A 206 -32.85 25.69 26.65
N GLU A 207 -32.20 24.95 25.78
CA GLU A 207 -30.74 24.85 25.67
C GLU A 207 -30.21 25.78 24.57
N GLU A 208 -28.90 25.90 24.46
CA GLU A 208 -28.29 26.63 23.35
C GLU A 208 -28.70 25.97 22.01
N PRO A 209 -29.31 26.72 21.07
CA PRO A 209 -29.70 26.22 19.76
C PRO A 209 -28.54 25.54 19.02
N ASP A 210 -28.75 24.35 18.49
CA ASP A 210 -27.77 23.65 17.66
C ASP A 210 -28.12 23.68 16.16
N ASN A 211 -27.10 23.76 15.31
CA ASN A 211 -27.18 23.55 13.86
C ASN A 211 -28.23 24.39 13.08
N GLY A 212 -28.66 25.55 13.60
CA GLY A 212 -29.47 26.54 12.89
C GLY A 212 -30.94 26.18 12.63
N TRP A 213 -31.36 24.93 12.85
CA TRP A 213 -32.75 24.46 12.74
C TRP A 213 -33.40 24.18 14.11
N ASP A 214 -32.61 23.84 15.13
CA ASP A 214 -33.10 23.61 16.49
C ASP A 214 -33.27 24.95 17.21
N SER A 215 -34.44 25.18 17.79
CA SER A 215 -34.72 26.36 18.60
C SER A 215 -34.14 26.28 20.02
N GLY A 216 -33.66 25.09 20.40
CA GLY A 216 -33.20 24.72 21.74
C GLY A 216 -34.33 24.30 22.68
N TRP A 217 -35.60 24.42 22.27
CA TRP A 217 -36.76 24.12 23.12
C TRP A 217 -37.06 22.62 23.22
N ARG A 218 -37.41 22.19 24.43
CA ARG A 218 -37.86 20.83 24.78
C ARG A 218 -39.13 20.95 25.63
N PHE A 219 -40.19 20.25 25.27
CA PHE A 219 -41.52 20.33 25.90
C PHE A 219 -41.99 18.97 26.42
N THR A 220 -42.40 18.93 27.69
CA THR A 220 -42.98 17.74 28.34
C THR A 220 -44.27 18.11 29.09
N ALA A 221 -45.12 17.13 29.35
CA ALA A 221 -46.31 17.30 30.18
C ALA A 221 -45.96 17.46 31.68
N GLY A 222 -44.71 17.16 32.06
CA GLY A 222 -44.17 17.32 33.41
C GLY A 222 -44.45 16.11 34.31
N ASP A 223 -45.05 15.05 33.78
CA ASP A 223 -45.37 13.81 34.49
C ASP A 223 -44.83 12.53 33.83
N GLU A 224 -43.99 12.70 32.80
CA GLU A 224 -43.21 11.64 32.19
C GLU A 224 -42.21 11.04 33.19
N SER A 225 -42.12 9.71 33.24
CA SER A 225 -41.09 8.98 34.02
C SER A 225 -39.81 8.78 33.21
N ASP A 226 -38.70 8.51 33.88
CA ASP A 226 -37.41 8.19 33.22
C ASP A 226 -37.58 7.04 32.20
N GLU A 227 -38.22 5.93 32.59
CA GLU A 227 -38.54 4.79 31.70
C GLU A 227 -39.37 5.18 30.46
N TYR A 228 -40.15 6.27 30.54
CA TYR A 228 -40.95 6.77 29.40
C TYR A 228 -40.08 7.58 28.45
N MET A 229 -39.15 8.38 29.00
CA MET A 229 -38.22 9.21 28.23
C MET A 229 -37.12 8.39 27.57
N ASP A 230 -36.77 7.23 28.14
CA ASP A 230 -35.79 6.29 27.57
C ASP A 230 -36.27 5.59 26.28
N ASP A 231 -37.57 5.58 25.99
CA ASP A 231 -38.12 5.04 24.73
C ASP A 231 -38.15 6.13 23.64
N PRO A 232 -37.33 6.02 22.58
CA PRO A 232 -37.24 7.04 21.53
C PRO A 232 -38.56 7.22 20.75
N ASN A 233 -39.52 6.30 20.86
CA ASN A 233 -40.84 6.45 20.26
C ASN A 233 -41.75 7.44 21.00
N ASN A 234 -41.40 7.83 22.23
CA ASN A 234 -42.25 8.67 23.08
C ASN A 234 -42.04 10.17 22.90
N SER A 235 -41.03 10.59 22.15
CA SER A 235 -40.81 11.97 21.75
C SER A 235 -40.50 12.05 20.25
N ALA A 236 -40.55 13.26 19.68
CA ALA A 236 -40.12 13.52 18.31
C ALA A 236 -39.84 15.02 18.11
N ILE A 237 -39.30 15.35 16.94
CA ILE A 237 -39.03 16.73 16.52
C ILE A 237 -40.29 17.33 15.87
N TYR A 238 -40.67 18.52 16.30
CA TYR A 238 -41.81 19.28 15.81
C TYR A 238 -41.44 20.74 15.58
N LYS A 239 -42.28 21.47 14.85
CA LYS A 239 -42.17 22.93 14.76
C LYS A 239 -42.73 23.58 16.03
N LEU A 240 -42.15 24.69 16.47
CA LEU A 240 -42.66 25.50 17.59
C LEU A 240 -44.12 25.89 17.38
N ASN A 241 -44.49 26.26 16.14
CA ASN A 241 -45.88 26.59 15.80
C ASN A 241 -46.83 25.40 16.06
N THR A 242 -46.37 24.17 15.88
CA THR A 242 -47.15 22.97 16.17
C THR A 242 -47.48 22.91 17.67
N ILE A 243 -46.46 23.00 18.53
CA ILE A 243 -46.67 22.94 19.99
C ILE A 243 -47.52 24.12 20.48
N CYS A 244 -47.38 25.30 19.87
CA CYS A 244 -48.22 26.46 20.19
C CYS A 244 -49.71 26.25 19.88
N ASN A 245 -50.05 25.37 18.93
CA ASN A 245 -51.45 25.03 18.67
C ASN A 245 -52.00 24.12 19.77
N ASP A 246 -51.23 23.13 20.24
CA ASP A 246 -51.61 22.26 21.35
C ASP A 246 -51.64 23.02 22.69
N ASP A 247 -50.69 23.94 22.88
CA ASP A 247 -50.60 24.79 24.06
C ASP A 247 -50.19 26.25 23.78
N PRO A 248 -51.15 27.15 23.50
CA PRO A 248 -50.86 28.56 23.22
C PRO A 248 -50.20 29.33 24.37
N ASP A 249 -50.27 28.83 25.60
CA ASP A 249 -49.73 29.49 26.78
C ASP A 249 -48.19 29.52 26.79
N ILE A 250 -47.52 28.74 25.94
CA ILE A 250 -46.05 28.74 25.82
C ILE A 250 -45.54 29.90 24.96
N ILE A 251 -46.38 30.51 24.11
CA ILE A 251 -46.00 31.58 23.17
C ILE A 251 -45.22 32.72 23.87
N PRO A 252 -45.62 33.21 25.06
CA PRO A 252 -44.89 34.26 25.76
C PRO A 252 -43.49 33.84 26.23
N LEU A 253 -43.21 32.53 26.37
CA LEU A 253 -41.95 32.00 26.87
C LEU A 253 -40.87 31.91 25.78
N LEU A 254 -41.27 31.70 24.52
CA LEU A 254 -40.37 31.28 23.44
C LEU A 254 -39.20 32.22 23.17
N ASN A 255 -39.36 33.52 23.43
CA ASN A 255 -38.31 34.53 23.25
C ASN A 255 -37.31 34.61 24.43
N THR A 256 -37.45 33.77 25.44
CA THR A 256 -36.50 33.72 26.57
C THR A 256 -35.15 33.15 26.10
N PRO A 257 -34.02 33.82 26.39
CA PRO A 257 -32.69 33.30 26.06
C PRO A 257 -32.36 31.99 26.78
N ALA A 258 -31.62 31.10 26.13
CA ALA A 258 -31.02 29.93 26.75
C ALA A 258 -29.84 30.32 27.68
N PRO A 259 -29.50 29.50 28.70
CA PRO A 259 -30.28 28.37 29.21
C PRO A 259 -31.43 28.85 30.11
N CYS A 260 -32.62 28.25 29.96
CA CYS A 260 -33.76 28.53 30.85
C CYS A 260 -34.72 27.34 30.97
N ALA A 261 -35.42 27.23 32.10
CA ALA A 261 -36.49 26.25 32.29
C ALA A 261 -37.72 26.87 32.96
N PHE A 262 -38.90 26.33 32.67
CA PHE A 262 -40.19 26.74 33.19
C PHE A 262 -41.04 25.54 33.58
N GLU A 263 -41.73 25.65 34.71
CA GLU A 263 -42.69 24.66 35.19
C GLU A 263 -44.06 25.33 35.36
N ARG A 264 -45.13 24.63 34.96
CA ARG A 264 -46.51 25.10 35.09
C ARG A 264 -47.04 24.75 36.48
N ASP A 265 -47.42 25.78 37.25
CA ASP A 265 -47.94 25.58 38.60
C ASP A 265 -49.38 25.05 38.64
N GLU A 266 -49.87 24.71 39.85
CA GLU A 266 -51.24 24.21 40.08
C GLU A 266 -52.36 25.17 39.61
N ASN A 267 -52.06 26.45 39.38
CA ASN A 267 -53.02 27.42 38.86
C ASN A 267 -52.93 27.58 37.32
N GLY A 268 -52.10 26.77 36.66
CA GLY A 268 -51.88 26.80 35.22
C GLY A 268 -50.93 27.90 34.75
N VAL A 269 -50.14 28.52 35.63
CA VAL A 269 -49.22 29.61 35.29
C VAL A 269 -47.78 29.11 35.27
N PHE A 270 -47.04 29.42 34.19
CA PHE A 270 -45.61 29.11 34.11
C PHE A 270 -44.77 29.95 35.07
N ARG A 271 -43.89 29.29 35.82
CA ARG A 271 -42.87 29.90 36.66
C ARG A 271 -41.50 29.47 36.17
N GLN A 272 -40.58 30.42 36.07
CA GLN A 272 -39.20 30.12 35.72
C GLN A 272 -38.53 29.37 36.87
N VAL A 273 -37.79 28.32 36.55
CA VAL A 273 -36.96 27.57 37.51
C VAL A 273 -35.67 28.36 37.73
N GLU A 274 -35.41 28.76 38.98
CA GLU A 274 -34.18 29.46 39.36
C GLU A 274 -32.99 28.46 39.40
N ASP A 275 -31.81 28.90 38.96
CA ASP A 275 -30.55 28.13 38.96
C ASP A 275 -30.58 26.80 38.16
N TRP A 276 -31.42 26.70 37.12
CA TRP A 276 -31.43 25.56 36.21
C TRP A 276 -30.16 25.51 35.34
N THR A 277 -29.49 24.36 35.30
CA THR A 277 -28.38 24.06 34.39
C THR A 277 -28.72 22.82 33.56
N PRO A 278 -28.40 22.79 32.26
CA PRO A 278 -28.52 21.57 31.46
C PRO A 278 -27.68 20.46 32.12
N GLU A 279 -28.23 19.26 32.24
CA GLU A 279 -27.46 18.09 32.68
C GLU A 279 -26.41 17.80 31.59
N GLN A 280 -25.14 18.14 31.87
CA GLN A 280 -24.04 17.52 31.15
C GLN A 280 -23.96 16.10 31.69
N GLU A 281 -24.18 15.10 30.85
CA GLU A 281 -23.83 13.72 31.20
C GLU A 281 -22.33 13.68 31.53
N GLU A 282 -22.00 13.78 32.83
CA GLU A 282 -20.70 13.40 33.34
C GLU A 282 -20.58 11.89 33.18
N ASP A 283 -19.94 11.51 32.08
CA ASP A 283 -19.58 10.15 31.65
C ASP A 283 -18.54 9.51 32.61
N SER A 284 -18.80 9.49 33.91
CA SER A 284 -17.85 8.96 34.91
C SER A 284 -17.77 7.43 34.95
N ASP A 285 -18.61 6.73 34.18
CA ASP A 285 -18.73 5.26 34.16
C ASP A 285 -18.35 4.62 32.80
N MET A 286 -17.86 5.37 31.80
CA MET A 286 -17.47 4.78 30.51
C MET A 286 -16.12 4.05 30.56
N ASP A 287 -16.06 2.92 29.84
CA ASP A 287 -14.83 2.17 29.62
C ASP A 287 -13.80 3.00 28.82
N ILE A 288 -12.52 2.87 29.16
CA ILE A 288 -11.46 3.69 28.56
C ILE A 288 -11.34 3.47 27.03
N LEU A 289 -11.64 2.26 26.52
CA LEU A 289 -11.62 2.02 25.08
C LEU A 289 -12.80 2.69 24.37
N GLN A 290 -13.97 2.76 25.02
CA GLN A 290 -15.12 3.53 24.51
C GLN A 290 -14.81 5.02 24.48
N GLN A 291 -14.15 5.54 25.52
CA GLN A 291 -13.69 6.92 25.56
C GLN A 291 -12.66 7.20 24.46
N CYS A 292 -11.71 6.29 24.21
CA CYS A 292 -10.76 6.41 23.11
C CYS A 292 -11.46 6.43 21.75
N GLN A 293 -12.53 5.65 21.58
CA GLN A 293 -13.32 5.66 20.35
C GLN A 293 -14.04 6.99 20.14
N LYS A 294 -14.67 7.56 21.19
CA LYS A 294 -15.28 8.91 21.12
C LYS A 294 -14.24 9.98 20.77
N TRP A 295 -13.06 9.96 21.40
CA TRP A 295 -11.99 10.90 21.07
C TRP A 295 -11.49 10.72 19.64
N HIS A 296 -11.40 9.49 19.15
CA HIS A 296 -11.03 9.23 17.76
C HIS A 296 -12.04 9.79 16.76
N GLU A 297 -13.34 9.57 16.99
CA GLU A 297 -14.42 10.11 16.16
C GLU A 297 -14.44 11.65 16.12
N ASN A 298 -13.98 12.29 17.20
CA ASN A 298 -13.85 13.75 17.28
C ASN A 298 -12.50 14.28 16.77
N ASN A 299 -11.61 13.45 16.20
CA ASN A 299 -10.23 13.79 15.82
C ASN A 299 -9.37 14.33 16.99
N GLU A 300 -9.65 13.89 18.21
CA GLU A 300 -8.92 14.28 19.44
C GLU A 300 -7.86 13.23 19.82
N HIS A 301 -7.00 12.84 18.89
CA HIS A 301 -6.08 11.72 19.09
C HIS A 301 -5.02 12.00 20.18
N HIS A 302 -4.56 13.25 20.33
CA HIS A 302 -3.71 13.65 21.46
C HIS A 302 -4.28 13.26 22.84
N LYS A 303 -5.60 13.30 23.05
CA LYS A 303 -6.23 12.87 24.31
C LYS A 303 -6.11 11.37 24.54
N ILE A 304 -6.19 10.58 23.46
CA ILE A 304 -5.97 9.12 23.51
C ILE A 304 -4.54 8.84 23.95
N ILE A 305 -3.56 9.56 23.39
CA ILE A 305 -2.14 9.42 23.75
C ILE A 305 -1.95 9.75 25.23
N GLU A 306 -2.38 10.93 25.68
CA GLU A 306 -2.22 11.36 27.07
C GLU A 306 -2.88 10.39 28.06
N ALA A 307 -4.08 9.89 27.74
CA ALA A 307 -4.80 8.98 28.61
C ALA A 307 -4.16 7.60 28.70
N LEU A 308 -3.73 7.02 27.56
CA LEU A 308 -3.21 5.65 27.52
C LEU A 308 -1.72 5.56 27.89
N GLU A 309 -0.92 6.61 27.68
CA GLU A 309 0.47 6.64 28.14
C GLU A 309 0.58 6.60 29.67
N GLY A 310 -0.41 7.14 30.38
CA GLY A 310 -0.47 7.12 31.84
C GLY A 310 -0.79 5.76 32.47
N ILE A 311 -1.12 4.74 31.67
CA ILE A 311 -1.50 3.40 32.13
C ILE A 311 -0.26 2.47 32.09
N GLU A 312 0.11 1.90 33.24
CA GLU A 312 1.30 1.05 33.39
C GLU A 312 1.11 -0.36 32.79
N GLU A 313 -0.04 -0.99 33.03
CA GLU A 313 -0.38 -2.31 32.46
C GLU A 313 -1.49 -2.14 31.40
N ARG A 314 -1.10 -2.08 30.12
CA ARG A 314 -2.02 -1.97 28.99
C ARG A 314 -2.38 -3.33 28.41
N THR A 315 -3.62 -3.47 27.95
CA THR A 315 -4.05 -4.63 27.16
C THR A 315 -3.62 -4.46 25.69
N PRO A 316 -3.58 -5.55 24.89
CA PRO A 316 -3.30 -5.44 23.46
C PRO A 316 -4.23 -4.46 22.74
N GLU A 317 -5.51 -4.37 23.13
CA GLU A 317 -6.46 -3.40 22.58
C GLU A 317 -6.06 -1.97 22.91
N MET A 318 -5.64 -1.69 24.15
CA MET A 318 -5.18 -0.35 24.54
C MET A 318 -3.92 0.04 23.77
N ASP A 319 -2.94 -0.87 23.66
CA ASP A 319 -1.74 -0.62 22.84
C ASP A 319 -2.11 -0.39 21.36
N SER A 320 -3.11 -1.11 20.85
CA SER A 320 -3.60 -0.94 19.49
C SER A 320 -4.32 0.40 19.27
N GLN A 321 -5.06 0.89 20.26
CA GLN A 321 -5.67 2.23 20.25
C GLN A 321 -4.61 3.35 20.36
N LEU A 322 -3.61 3.16 21.21
CA LEU A 322 -2.50 4.09 21.35
C LEU A 322 -1.68 4.17 20.06
N ALA A 323 -1.40 3.03 19.42
CA ALA A 323 -0.73 2.99 18.12
C ALA A 323 -1.55 3.68 17.02
N ARG A 324 -2.88 3.50 17.00
CA ARG A 324 -3.77 4.25 16.08
C ARG A 324 -3.64 5.76 16.28
N ALA A 325 -3.67 6.21 17.54
CA ALA A 325 -3.55 7.63 17.85
C ALA A 325 -2.19 8.20 17.42
N TYR A 326 -1.11 7.44 17.63
CA TYR A 326 0.21 7.81 17.15
C TYR A 326 0.28 7.93 15.62
N ASN A 327 -0.29 6.97 14.88
CA ASN A 327 -0.31 7.02 13.42
C ASN A 327 -1.05 8.24 12.88
N ASN A 328 -2.13 8.67 13.54
CA ASN A 328 -2.92 9.80 13.09
C ASN A 328 -2.31 11.17 13.46
N GLU A 329 -1.61 11.28 14.59
CA GLU A 329 -0.94 12.54 15.01
C GLU A 329 0.42 12.74 14.36
N ALA A 330 1.04 11.67 13.87
CA ALA A 330 2.39 11.72 13.32
C ALA A 330 2.48 12.53 12.02
N ASP A 331 3.23 13.65 12.05
CA ASP A 331 3.76 14.25 10.84
C ASP A 331 5.07 13.55 10.44
N HIS A 332 4.99 12.63 9.48
CA HIS A 332 6.11 11.82 8.99
C HIS A 332 7.30 12.61 8.44
N ARG A 333 7.13 13.92 8.20
CA ARG A 333 8.19 14.82 7.73
C ARG A 333 9.01 15.43 8.87
N THR A 334 8.67 15.11 10.11
CA THR A 334 9.34 15.61 11.31
C THR A 334 9.97 14.46 12.10
N PRO A 335 11.11 14.67 12.79
CA PRO A 335 11.70 13.67 13.66
C PRO A 335 10.73 13.18 14.75
N GLU A 336 9.91 14.08 15.32
CA GLU A 336 8.92 13.75 16.34
C GLU A 336 7.81 12.85 15.79
N GLY A 337 7.27 13.14 14.61
CA GLY A 337 6.25 12.30 13.98
C GLY A 337 6.80 10.94 13.56
N ARG A 338 8.02 10.87 13.01
CA ARG A 338 8.68 9.58 12.74
C ARG A 338 8.90 8.77 14.03
N ALA A 339 9.24 9.41 15.14
CA ALA A 339 9.35 8.74 16.44
C ALA A 339 7.99 8.22 16.93
N MET A 340 6.88 8.92 16.67
CA MET A 340 5.53 8.43 16.96
C MET A 340 5.19 7.16 16.16
N LEU A 341 5.52 7.11 14.86
CA LEU A 341 5.33 5.92 14.03
C LEU A 341 6.16 4.72 14.53
N LYS A 342 7.42 4.96 14.92
CA LYS A 342 8.27 3.93 15.56
C LYS A 342 7.66 3.43 16.87
N LYS A 343 7.08 4.32 17.69
CA LYS A 343 6.34 3.94 18.91
C LYS A 343 5.10 3.09 18.59
N ALA A 344 4.35 3.43 17.55
CA ALA A 344 3.19 2.64 17.12
C ALA A 344 3.59 1.20 16.77
N ILE A 345 4.68 1.02 16.01
CA ILE A 345 5.23 -0.32 15.69
C ILE A 345 5.66 -1.04 16.96
N ALA A 346 6.39 -0.37 17.87
CA ALA A 346 6.88 -0.98 19.11
C ALA A 346 5.74 -1.45 20.04
N LEU A 347 4.59 -0.74 20.04
CA LEU A 347 3.39 -1.13 20.76
C LEU A 347 2.70 -2.35 20.13
N LEU A 348 2.63 -2.41 18.80
CA LEU A 348 1.89 -3.44 18.07
C LEU A 348 2.66 -4.75 17.89
N LYS A 349 3.99 -4.69 17.71
CA LYS A 349 4.86 -5.83 17.39
C LYS A 349 4.80 -6.97 18.41
N PRO A 350 4.77 -6.74 19.74
CA PRO A 350 4.64 -7.82 20.73
C PRO A 350 3.32 -8.60 20.64
N HIS A 351 2.29 -8.01 20.02
CA HIS A 351 0.94 -8.56 19.95
C HIS A 351 0.62 -9.25 18.62
N GLU A 352 1.61 -9.55 17.79
CA GLU A 352 1.41 -10.16 16.46
C GLU A 352 0.60 -11.48 16.52
N GLU A 353 0.92 -12.39 17.44
CA GLU A 353 0.17 -13.64 17.58
C GLU A 353 -1.25 -13.41 18.14
N TYR A 354 -1.44 -12.36 18.94
CA TYR A 354 -2.75 -12.00 19.49
C TYR A 354 -3.69 -11.46 18.40
N PHE A 355 -3.18 -10.59 17.53
CA PHE A 355 -3.91 -9.96 16.43
C PHE A 355 -3.78 -10.69 15.09
N LYS A 356 -3.43 -11.98 15.12
CA LYS A 356 -3.20 -12.75 13.91
C LYS A 356 -4.46 -12.78 13.03
N GLY A 357 -4.33 -12.25 11.81
CA GLY A 357 -5.44 -12.14 10.86
C GLY A 357 -6.37 -10.95 11.11
N ASP A 358 -6.07 -10.06 12.06
CA ASP A 358 -6.82 -8.83 12.26
C ASP A 358 -6.48 -7.80 11.18
N TYR A 359 -7.51 -7.31 10.48
CA TYR A 359 -7.35 -6.30 9.43
C TYR A 359 -6.71 -5.01 9.98
N TYR A 360 -7.21 -4.48 11.09
CA TYR A 360 -6.78 -3.17 11.59
C TYR A 360 -5.37 -3.18 12.16
N TRP A 361 -4.94 -4.28 12.76
CA TRP A 361 -3.57 -4.46 13.21
C TRP A 361 -2.60 -4.48 12.03
N ASN A 362 -2.91 -5.25 10.98
CA ASN A 362 -2.11 -5.29 9.76
C ASN A 362 -2.08 -3.91 9.09
N PHE A 363 -3.24 -3.25 8.95
CA PHE A 363 -3.32 -1.91 8.38
C PHE A 363 -2.48 -0.90 9.17
N ARG A 364 -2.55 -0.90 10.51
CA ARG A 364 -1.77 0.02 11.35
C ARG A 364 -0.26 -0.24 11.27
N MET A 365 0.15 -1.52 11.21
CA MET A 365 1.55 -1.88 10.97
C MET A 365 2.02 -1.39 9.60
N GLY A 366 1.26 -1.69 8.54
CA GLY A 366 1.53 -1.25 7.17
C GLY A 366 1.63 0.27 7.07
N TYR A 367 0.67 0.99 7.65
CA TYR A 367 0.64 2.45 7.68
C TYR A 367 1.88 3.03 8.34
N SER A 368 2.28 2.48 9.49
CA SER A 368 3.46 2.96 10.21
C SER A 368 4.74 2.78 9.39
N TYR A 369 4.93 1.62 8.76
CA TYR A 369 6.09 1.37 7.90
C TYR A 369 6.07 2.21 6.61
N TYR A 370 4.90 2.40 6.00
CA TYR A 370 4.75 3.19 4.78
C TYR A 370 5.24 4.63 4.98
N TYR A 371 4.78 5.28 6.04
CA TYR A 371 5.19 6.65 6.36
C TYR A 371 6.58 6.76 7.01
N LEU A 372 7.26 5.64 7.24
CA LEU A 372 8.67 5.60 7.63
C LEU A 372 9.62 5.39 6.44
N ASP A 373 9.11 5.40 5.20
CA ASP A 373 9.84 5.09 3.98
C ASP A 373 10.33 3.62 3.96
N GLN A 374 9.53 2.70 4.53
CA GLN A 374 9.82 1.25 4.63
C GLN A 374 8.76 0.42 3.88
N GLU A 375 8.54 0.75 2.61
CA GLU A 375 7.44 0.21 1.81
C GLU A 375 7.53 -1.30 1.56
N GLY A 376 8.75 -1.87 1.55
CA GLY A 376 8.96 -3.32 1.48
C GLY A 376 8.33 -4.07 2.66
N ARG A 377 8.48 -3.53 3.88
CA ARG A 377 7.83 -4.05 5.09
C ARG A 377 6.33 -3.74 5.08
N ALA A 378 5.96 -2.52 4.67
CA ALA A 378 4.57 -2.08 4.62
C ALA A 378 3.69 -2.94 3.70
N LEU A 379 4.19 -3.26 2.50
CA LEU A 379 3.50 -4.05 1.48
C LEU A 379 2.99 -5.37 2.06
N ARG A 380 3.83 -6.10 2.79
CA ARG A 380 3.48 -7.39 3.41
C ARG A 380 2.31 -7.26 4.40
N TYR A 381 2.25 -6.16 5.13
CA TYR A 381 1.17 -5.92 6.08
C TYR A 381 -0.11 -5.47 5.38
N PHE A 382 -0.02 -4.61 4.37
CA PHE A 382 -1.20 -4.22 3.60
C PHE A 382 -1.80 -5.38 2.80
N GLU A 383 -0.99 -6.26 2.20
CA GLU A 383 -1.49 -7.46 1.54
C GLU A 383 -2.25 -8.38 2.52
N LYS A 384 -1.72 -8.59 3.73
CA LYS A 384 -2.42 -9.32 4.81
C LYS A 384 -3.69 -8.62 5.29
N ALA A 385 -3.73 -7.29 5.28
CA ALA A 385 -4.95 -6.55 5.58
C ALA A 385 -6.00 -6.81 4.49
N LEU A 386 -5.61 -6.71 3.21
CA LEU A 386 -6.48 -6.90 2.06
C LEU A 386 -7.08 -8.32 1.99
N GLU A 387 -6.37 -9.36 2.46
CA GLU A 387 -6.93 -10.72 2.58
C GLU A 387 -8.25 -10.77 3.37
N ASN A 388 -8.44 -9.87 4.34
CA ASN A 388 -9.65 -9.81 5.17
C ASN A 388 -10.71 -8.82 4.64
N ARG A 389 -10.31 -7.90 3.76
CA ARG A 389 -11.19 -6.92 3.11
C ARG A 389 -10.74 -6.70 1.66
N PRO A 390 -11.10 -7.62 0.75
CA PRO A 390 -10.57 -7.62 -0.62
C PRO A 390 -10.92 -6.38 -1.43
N ASP A 391 -12.00 -5.67 -1.10
CA ASP A 391 -12.52 -4.52 -1.84
C ASP A 391 -12.17 -3.17 -1.19
N ASP A 392 -11.19 -3.16 -0.28
CA ASP A 392 -10.72 -1.93 0.37
C ASP A 392 -9.81 -1.12 -0.56
N GLU A 393 -10.40 -0.16 -1.26
CA GLU A 393 -9.70 0.72 -2.23
C GLU A 393 -8.52 1.48 -1.61
N ASP A 394 -8.63 1.94 -0.35
CA ASP A 394 -7.56 2.68 0.32
C ASP A 394 -6.32 1.78 0.52
N THR A 395 -6.55 0.54 0.97
CA THR A 395 -5.47 -0.44 1.11
C THR A 395 -4.87 -0.81 -0.25
N MET A 396 -5.68 -0.95 -1.30
CA MET A 396 -5.18 -1.21 -2.66
C MET A 396 -4.28 -0.07 -3.18
N GLN A 397 -4.67 1.19 -2.94
CA GLN A 397 -3.87 2.35 -3.33
C GLN A 397 -2.53 2.39 -2.58
N LEU A 398 -2.53 2.08 -1.27
CA LEU A 398 -1.30 1.98 -0.48
C LEU A 398 -0.38 0.86 -0.98
N ILE A 399 -0.95 -0.28 -1.40
CA ILE A 399 -0.19 -1.39 -2.02
C ILE A 399 0.45 -0.94 -3.34
N ASP A 400 -0.28 -0.25 -4.22
CA ASP A 400 0.28 0.29 -5.48
C ASP A 400 1.38 1.32 -5.20
N GLY A 401 1.17 2.19 -4.21
CA GLY A 401 2.19 3.10 -3.70
C GLY A 401 3.46 2.36 -3.24
N CYS A 402 3.30 1.28 -2.47
CA CYS A 402 4.42 0.46 -2.01
C CYS A 402 5.17 -0.17 -3.19
N LYS A 403 4.46 -0.76 -4.17
CA LYS A 403 5.08 -1.40 -5.34
C LYS A 403 5.91 -0.40 -6.17
N LYS A 404 5.40 0.83 -6.34
CA LYS A 404 6.14 1.92 -7.01
C LYS A 404 7.38 2.33 -6.22
N ALA A 405 7.25 2.54 -4.92
CA ALA A 405 8.36 2.96 -4.05
C ALA A 405 9.43 1.85 -3.91
N ILE A 406 9.04 0.58 -3.89
CA ILE A 406 9.98 -0.54 -3.90
C ILE A 406 10.80 -0.56 -5.22
N SER A 407 10.16 -0.25 -6.35
CA SER A 407 10.80 -0.22 -7.67
C SER A 407 11.72 0.99 -7.86
N LEU A 408 11.33 2.13 -7.30
CA LEU A 408 12.10 3.37 -7.29
C LEU A 408 12.10 3.95 -5.87
N PRO A 409 13.01 3.48 -4.99
CA PRO A 409 13.06 3.96 -3.61
C PRO A 409 13.33 5.46 -3.56
N GLN A 410 12.50 6.17 -2.80
CA GLN A 410 12.63 7.59 -2.53
C GLN A 410 12.54 7.79 -1.03
N PHE A 411 13.45 8.58 -0.48
CA PHE A 411 13.50 8.84 0.95
C PHE A 411 13.31 10.33 1.18
N SER A 412 12.70 10.65 2.32
CA SER A 412 12.70 12.02 2.86
C SER A 412 14.13 12.57 3.01
N GLU A 413 15.03 11.74 3.55
CA GLU A 413 16.47 11.96 3.63
C GLU A 413 17.19 10.63 3.34
N CYS A 414 18.16 10.65 2.43
CA CYS A 414 18.97 9.47 2.12
C CYS A 414 20.08 9.25 3.18
N PHE A 415 20.66 8.06 3.23
CA PHE A 415 21.67 7.72 4.26
C PHE A 415 22.89 8.65 4.28
N ARG A 416 23.28 9.15 3.10
CA ARG A 416 24.34 10.16 2.99
C ARG A 416 23.98 11.44 3.75
N GLU A 417 22.80 12.00 3.51
CA GLU A 417 22.33 13.23 4.15
C GLU A 417 22.21 13.02 5.67
N ARG A 418 21.59 11.91 6.10
CA ARG A 418 21.48 11.55 7.52
C ARG A 418 22.86 11.44 8.19
N THR A 419 23.84 10.84 7.52
CA THR A 419 25.21 10.70 8.02
C THR A 419 25.91 12.05 8.15
N GLU A 420 25.79 12.92 7.14
CA GLU A 420 26.37 14.27 7.15
C GLU A 420 25.79 15.11 8.31
N ASP A 421 24.46 15.17 8.43
CA ASP A 421 23.75 15.93 9.45
C ASP A 421 24.02 15.41 10.87
N TRP A 422 24.10 14.08 11.03
CA TRP A 422 24.42 13.47 12.30
C TRP A 422 25.82 13.81 12.77
N TRP A 423 26.83 13.72 11.89
CA TRP A 423 28.21 14.03 12.27
C TRP A 423 28.40 15.50 12.62
N GLU A 424 27.71 16.42 11.92
CA GLU A 424 27.67 17.84 12.30
C GLU A 424 27.09 18.01 13.71
N THR A 425 25.93 17.41 13.96
CA THR A 425 25.24 17.46 15.26
C THR A 425 26.05 16.81 16.38
N PHE A 426 26.67 15.65 16.12
CA PHE A 426 27.48 14.92 17.09
C PHE A 426 28.72 15.72 17.48
N ALA A 427 29.37 16.40 16.53
CA ALA A 427 30.52 17.25 16.81
C ALA A 427 30.21 18.38 17.81
N GLU A 428 28.96 18.87 17.86
CA GLU A 428 28.54 19.89 18.82
C GLU A 428 28.28 19.32 20.23
N MET A 429 27.84 18.06 20.33
CA MET A 429 27.47 17.42 21.60
C MET A 429 28.53 16.46 22.17
N GLU A 430 29.55 16.07 21.39
CA GLU A 430 30.54 15.05 21.79
C GLU A 430 31.20 15.36 23.14
N ALA A 431 31.43 16.65 23.43
CA ALA A 431 32.02 17.10 24.68
C ALA A 431 31.15 16.81 25.90
N GLN A 432 29.82 16.82 25.73
CA GLN A 432 28.85 16.48 26.78
C GLN A 432 28.89 14.97 27.07
N PHE A 433 28.94 14.13 26.03
CA PHE A 433 29.11 12.69 26.20
C PHE A 433 30.42 12.34 26.92
N ARG A 434 31.53 12.98 26.54
CA ARG A 434 32.81 12.81 27.25
C ARG A 434 32.70 13.17 28.73
N GLN A 435 32.05 14.30 29.03
CA GLN A 435 31.84 14.73 30.41
C GLN A 435 31.00 13.72 31.19
N MET A 436 29.90 13.22 30.61
CA MET A 436 29.06 12.21 31.26
C MET A 436 29.83 10.91 31.54
N MET A 437 30.66 10.47 30.58
CA MET A 437 31.50 9.29 30.75
C MET A 437 32.59 9.48 31.82
N ASP A 438 33.17 10.67 31.94
CA ASP A 438 34.16 10.99 32.98
C ASP A 438 33.53 11.08 34.39
N ASP A 439 32.31 11.62 34.46
CA ASP A 439 31.58 11.80 35.72
C ASP A 439 31.04 10.46 36.26
N ASP A 440 30.79 9.46 35.40
CA ASP A 440 30.29 8.12 35.75
C ASP A 440 31.36 7.17 36.36
N THR A 441 32.09 7.66 37.35
CA THR A 441 33.21 6.93 37.99
C THR A 441 32.79 5.65 38.75
N ASP A 442 31.51 5.47 39.05
CA ASP A 442 30.95 4.30 39.73
C ASP A 442 30.08 3.40 38.83
N ASN A 443 30.00 3.69 37.52
CA ASN A 443 29.20 2.98 36.52
C ASN A 443 27.70 2.93 36.85
N THR A 444 27.15 3.98 37.46
CA THR A 444 25.73 4.08 37.81
C THR A 444 24.90 4.78 36.73
N HIS A 445 25.53 5.57 35.86
CA HIS A 445 24.88 6.33 34.78
C HIS A 445 25.10 5.71 33.39
N GLY A 446 25.83 4.59 33.29
CA GLY A 446 26.11 3.93 32.01
C GLY A 446 24.87 3.64 31.15
N THR A 447 23.75 3.22 31.75
CA THR A 447 22.49 3.01 31.01
C THR A 447 21.93 4.29 30.41
N GLU A 448 22.02 5.42 31.11
CA GLU A 448 21.58 6.72 30.62
C GLU A 448 22.43 7.18 29.45
N ILE A 449 23.76 7.06 29.56
CA ILE A 449 24.72 7.40 28.49
C ILE A 449 24.42 6.57 27.23
N VAL A 450 24.26 5.26 27.39
CA VAL A 450 23.95 4.35 26.27
C VAL A 450 22.61 4.71 25.64
N THR A 451 21.56 4.95 26.44
CA THR A 451 20.22 5.32 25.90
C THR A 451 20.27 6.62 25.11
N GLN A 452 21.02 7.63 25.58
CA GLN A 452 21.18 8.90 24.86
C GLN A 452 21.96 8.73 23.55
N MET A 453 23.05 7.96 23.56
CA MET A 453 23.82 7.67 22.35
C MET A 453 23.01 6.84 21.35
N GLU A 454 22.25 5.85 21.81
CA GLU A 454 21.35 5.04 20.99
C GLU A 454 20.28 5.92 20.34
N GLY A 455 19.62 6.79 21.11
CA GLY A 455 18.66 7.76 20.58
C GLY A 455 19.27 8.69 19.52
N ALA A 456 20.53 9.09 19.68
CA ALA A 456 21.24 9.87 18.67
C ALA A 456 21.53 9.04 17.42
N LEU A 457 22.09 7.83 17.54
CA LEU A 457 22.41 6.96 16.39
C LEU A 457 21.14 6.53 15.62
N ASN A 458 20.00 6.43 16.30
CA ASN A 458 18.71 6.07 15.70
C ASN A 458 18.10 7.13 14.78
N LEU A 459 18.76 8.30 14.65
CA LEU A 459 18.48 9.30 13.61
C LEU A 459 19.06 8.89 12.25
N VAL A 460 20.07 8.02 12.24
CA VAL A 460 20.75 7.53 11.02
C VAL A 460 20.35 6.08 10.74
N PHE A 461 20.38 5.24 11.77
CA PHE A 461 20.08 3.81 11.67
C PHE A 461 18.68 3.50 12.24
N ASP A 462 17.92 2.60 11.62
CA ASP A 462 16.67 2.08 12.15
C ASP A 462 16.92 1.18 13.36
N ASP A 463 17.98 0.38 13.27
CA ASP A 463 18.51 -0.50 14.32
C ASP A 463 20.05 -0.48 14.30
N ILE A 464 20.66 -0.37 15.48
CA ILE A 464 22.10 -0.28 15.65
C ILE A 464 22.57 -0.81 17.00
N SER A 465 23.54 -1.71 16.96
CA SER A 465 24.26 -2.18 18.13
C SER A 465 25.61 -1.46 18.24
N PHE A 466 25.99 -1.05 19.46
CA PHE A 466 27.26 -0.37 19.71
C PHE A 466 27.77 -0.57 21.13
N GLU A 467 29.05 -0.26 21.34
CA GLU A 467 29.70 -0.20 22.66
C GLU A 467 30.39 1.16 22.85
N LEU A 468 30.34 1.67 24.09
CA LEU A 468 31.05 2.87 24.51
C LEU A 468 32.17 2.52 25.47
N GLY A 469 33.31 3.18 25.32
CA GLY A 469 34.47 2.95 26.19
C GLY A 469 35.44 4.11 26.24
N HIS A 470 36.46 3.98 27.08
CA HIS A 470 37.59 4.90 27.13
C HIS A 470 38.87 4.11 27.34
N ASN A 471 39.79 4.16 26.37
CA ASN A 471 41.00 3.33 26.38
C ASN A 471 42.17 3.93 27.17
N GLY A 472 41.94 5.06 27.84
CA GLY A 472 42.94 5.82 28.60
C GLY A 472 43.54 7.00 27.83
N GLU A 473 43.41 7.03 26.51
CA GLU A 473 43.84 8.16 25.66
C GLU A 473 42.68 8.84 24.96
N LYS A 474 41.73 8.06 24.44
CA LYS A 474 40.54 8.53 23.72
C LYS A 474 39.30 7.76 24.13
N TYR A 475 38.15 8.39 23.94
CA TYR A 475 36.84 7.75 24.04
C TYR A 475 36.64 6.86 22.81
N GLU A 476 35.85 5.81 22.94
CA GLU A 476 35.62 4.82 21.89
C GLU A 476 34.12 4.67 21.66
N LEU A 477 33.70 4.79 20.39
CA LEU A 477 32.41 4.34 19.89
C LEU A 477 32.68 3.16 18.96
N ILE A 478 32.25 1.97 19.36
CA ILE A 478 32.47 0.72 18.62
C ILE A 478 31.13 0.29 18.04
N LEU A 479 30.97 0.43 16.73
CA LEU A 479 29.79 0.00 15.99
C LEU A 479 29.93 -1.48 15.64
N THR A 480 28.93 -2.30 15.93
CA THR A 480 28.99 -3.75 15.72
C THR A 480 28.04 -4.16 14.58
N PRO A 481 28.54 -4.82 13.51
CA PRO A 481 27.69 -5.39 12.47
C PRO A 481 26.92 -6.63 12.93
N GLU A 482 27.23 -7.21 14.10
CA GLU A 482 26.60 -8.42 14.64
C GLU A 482 26.66 -9.62 13.68
N GLY A 483 27.77 -9.72 12.94
CA GLY A 483 27.97 -10.74 11.92
C GLY A 483 27.31 -10.45 10.57
N ASP A 484 26.59 -9.34 10.42
CA ASP A 484 25.95 -8.94 9.17
C ASP A 484 26.93 -8.19 8.25
N ARG A 485 27.27 -8.83 7.13
CA ARG A 485 28.16 -8.25 6.11
C ARG A 485 27.50 -7.12 5.31
N VAL A 486 26.18 -7.11 5.15
CA VAL A 486 25.45 -6.04 4.46
C VAL A 486 25.47 -4.78 5.31
N LYS A 487 25.06 -4.87 6.59
CA LYS A 487 25.14 -3.77 7.57
C LYS A 487 26.55 -3.20 7.70
N LEU A 488 27.58 -4.05 7.59
CA LEU A 488 28.98 -3.63 7.66
C LEU A 488 29.33 -2.56 6.62
N PHE A 489 28.71 -2.55 5.43
CA PHE A 489 28.94 -1.50 4.43
C PHE A 489 28.51 -0.12 4.97
N GLU A 490 27.35 -0.03 5.60
CA GLU A 490 26.80 1.20 6.20
C GLU A 490 27.70 1.69 7.34
N LEU A 491 28.14 0.77 8.21
CA LEU A 491 29.01 1.13 9.34
C LEU A 491 30.37 1.66 8.88
N VAL A 492 30.97 1.04 7.86
CA VAL A 492 32.25 1.51 7.28
C VAL A 492 32.07 2.86 6.60
N TYR A 493 30.97 3.07 5.87
CA TYR A 493 30.65 4.37 5.30
C TYR A 493 30.53 5.43 6.40
N PHE A 494 29.68 5.19 7.39
CA PHE A 494 29.42 6.10 8.50
C PHE A 494 30.71 6.45 9.27
N GLN A 495 31.54 5.45 9.59
CA GLN A 495 32.82 5.65 10.29
C GLN A 495 33.77 6.57 9.50
N LYS A 496 33.84 6.44 8.17
CA LYS A 496 34.73 7.25 7.33
C LYS A 496 34.37 8.73 7.31
N HIS A 497 33.13 9.07 7.60
CA HIS A 497 32.63 10.44 7.61
C HIS A 497 32.84 11.16 8.94
N ALA A 498 33.40 10.48 9.95
CA ALA A 498 33.74 11.10 11.23
C ALA A 498 34.63 12.35 11.05
N PRO A 499 34.19 13.54 11.53
CA PRO A 499 34.94 14.78 11.40
C PRO A 499 36.29 14.70 12.12
N LYS A 500 37.28 15.44 11.60
CA LYS A 500 38.64 15.44 12.19
C LYS A 500 38.64 15.90 13.63
N GLU A 501 37.80 16.86 13.96
CA GLU A 501 37.59 17.45 15.28
C GLU A 501 37.10 16.39 16.28
N VAL A 502 36.13 15.56 15.88
CA VAL A 502 35.64 14.43 16.69
C VAL A 502 36.76 13.40 16.87
N LEU A 503 37.48 13.09 15.80
CA LEU A 503 38.59 12.14 15.82
C LEU A 503 39.79 12.61 16.66
N GLU A 504 39.86 13.87 17.10
CA GLU A 504 40.86 14.29 18.10
C GLU A 504 40.60 13.66 19.47
N HIS A 505 39.33 13.40 19.80
CA HIS A 505 38.89 12.92 21.11
C HIS A 505 38.35 11.49 21.09
N TRP A 506 37.80 11.04 19.96
CA TRP A 506 37.15 9.75 19.82
C TRP A 506 37.88 8.82 18.85
N ASN A 507 37.82 7.52 19.12
CA ASN A 507 38.05 6.46 18.16
C ASN A 507 36.70 5.91 17.73
N ILE A 508 36.35 6.12 16.46
CA ILE A 508 35.18 5.50 15.84
C ILE A 508 35.63 4.21 15.19
N LEU A 509 35.12 3.08 15.66
CA LEU A 509 35.60 1.75 15.35
C LEU A 509 34.45 0.91 14.82
N VAL A 510 34.73 0.05 13.84
CA VAL A 510 33.74 -0.89 13.29
C VAL A 510 34.20 -2.31 13.57
N GLY A 511 33.32 -3.09 14.19
CA GLY A 511 33.59 -4.44 14.68
C GLY A 511 34.30 -4.46 16.03
N ARG A 512 33.87 -5.36 16.92
CA ARG A 512 34.46 -5.56 18.25
C ARG A 512 35.94 -5.94 18.16
N LYS A 513 36.76 -5.31 19.00
CA LYS A 513 38.18 -5.62 19.14
C LYS A 513 38.40 -6.86 20.02
N PRO A 514 39.43 -7.68 19.73
CA PRO A 514 39.73 -8.84 20.57
C PRO A 514 40.21 -8.45 21.97
N ILE A 515 39.63 -9.05 23.00
CA ILE A 515 39.99 -8.91 24.41
C ILE A 515 40.76 -10.15 24.87
N GLN A 516 41.98 -9.96 25.36
CA GLN A 516 42.79 -11.06 25.89
C GLN A 516 42.30 -11.51 27.28
N ASN A 517 42.22 -12.82 27.49
CA ASN A 517 41.85 -13.44 28.76
C ASN A 517 40.45 -13.02 29.27
N ILE A 518 39.49 -12.88 28.35
CA ILE A 518 38.10 -12.57 28.70
C ILE A 518 37.42 -13.76 29.41
N ASP A 519 36.65 -13.40 30.43
CA ASP A 519 35.81 -14.26 31.23
C ASP A 519 34.36 -13.77 31.05
N LEU A 520 33.54 -14.52 30.33
CA LEU A 520 32.12 -14.18 30.19
C LEU A 520 31.36 -14.62 31.42
N LYS A 521 30.75 -13.65 32.11
CA LYS A 521 29.90 -13.87 33.27
C LYS A 521 28.43 -13.70 32.92
N THR A 522 27.60 -14.66 33.30
CA THR A 522 26.13 -14.53 33.16
C THR A 522 25.51 -14.04 34.46
N ASN A 523 24.34 -13.39 34.37
CA ASN A 523 23.58 -12.90 35.54
C ASN A 523 23.20 -14.02 36.52
N ASP A 524 23.08 -15.25 36.03
CA ASP A 524 22.87 -16.48 36.77
C ASP A 524 24.17 -17.08 37.37
N GLY A 525 25.25 -16.31 37.43
CA GLY A 525 26.46 -16.59 38.22
C GLY A 525 27.48 -17.52 37.57
N TRP A 526 27.33 -17.83 36.29
CA TRP A 526 28.28 -18.66 35.55
C TRP A 526 29.44 -17.82 35.03
N ASN A 527 30.65 -18.41 35.03
CA ASN A 527 31.83 -17.81 34.42
C ASN A 527 32.49 -18.83 33.48
N VAL A 528 32.61 -18.47 32.20
CA VAL A 528 33.24 -19.28 31.16
C VAL A 528 34.30 -18.46 30.44
N SER A 529 35.47 -19.07 30.30
CA SER A 529 36.62 -18.47 29.64
C SER A 529 37.06 -19.31 28.44
N GLY A 530 37.92 -18.75 27.59
CA GLY A 530 38.56 -19.51 26.50
C GLY A 530 39.43 -20.69 26.97
N GLN A 531 39.70 -20.85 28.27
CA GLN A 531 40.38 -22.01 28.84
C GLN A 531 39.43 -23.19 29.10
N ASP A 532 38.13 -22.94 29.14
CA ASP A 532 37.11 -23.94 29.48
C ASP A 532 36.50 -24.64 28.25
N VAL A 533 36.85 -24.16 27.05
CA VAL A 533 36.25 -24.55 25.78
C VAL A 533 37.29 -25.22 24.90
N GLN A 534 36.98 -26.44 24.46
CA GLN A 534 37.75 -27.17 23.46
C GLN A 534 37.21 -26.87 22.07
N VAL A 535 38.10 -26.68 21.10
CA VAL A 535 37.77 -26.34 19.71
C VAL A 535 38.45 -27.32 18.76
N TRP A 536 37.70 -27.75 17.75
CA TRP A 536 38.19 -28.43 16.55
C TRP A 536 37.93 -27.53 15.36
N ILE A 537 38.97 -27.26 14.57
CA ILE A 537 38.92 -26.44 13.37
C ILE A 537 38.84 -27.38 12.18
N GLU A 538 37.87 -27.15 11.31
CA GLU A 538 37.67 -27.84 10.04
C GLU A 538 37.85 -26.84 8.90
N GLU A 539 38.66 -27.16 7.90
CA GLU A 539 38.84 -26.32 6.72
C GLU A 539 37.75 -26.68 5.70
N LEU A 540 36.89 -25.71 5.37
CA LEU A 540 35.76 -25.88 4.46
C LEU A 540 36.09 -25.41 3.04
N GLY A 541 37.04 -24.48 2.92
CA GLY A 541 37.52 -23.92 1.67
C GLY A 541 38.76 -23.05 1.88
N GLU A 542 39.17 -22.31 0.85
CA GLU A 542 40.29 -21.37 0.95
C GLU A 542 39.94 -20.25 1.93
N ASN A 543 40.69 -20.17 3.04
CA ASN A 543 40.44 -19.22 4.14
C ASN A 543 39.01 -19.29 4.72
N SER A 544 38.39 -20.47 4.72
CA SER A 544 37.06 -20.69 5.29
C SER A 544 37.09 -21.87 6.26
N PHE A 545 36.57 -21.68 7.47
CA PHE A 545 36.68 -22.63 8.57
C PHE A 545 35.35 -22.86 9.29
N GLY A 546 35.10 -24.14 9.62
CA GLY A 546 34.08 -24.55 10.57
C GLY A 546 34.70 -24.77 11.95
N LEU A 547 34.03 -24.28 13.00
CA LEU A 547 34.41 -24.51 14.40
C LEU A 547 33.43 -25.47 15.04
N SER A 548 33.93 -26.61 15.53
CA SER A 548 33.17 -27.40 16.51
C SER A 548 33.69 -27.14 17.91
N VAL A 549 32.82 -26.80 18.85
CA VAL A 549 33.19 -26.38 20.20
C VAL A 549 32.55 -27.26 21.26
N TYR A 550 33.29 -27.54 22.34
CA TYR A 550 32.81 -28.33 23.47
C TYR A 550 33.20 -27.66 24.79
N CYS A 551 32.19 -27.31 25.61
CA CYS A 551 32.40 -26.78 26.95
C CYS A 551 31.78 -27.69 28.01
N LYS A 552 32.62 -28.37 28.79
CA LYS A 552 32.14 -29.27 29.87
C LYS A 552 31.34 -28.53 30.94
N LYS A 553 31.70 -27.27 31.25
CA LYS A 553 31.04 -26.45 32.26
C LYS A 553 29.58 -26.15 31.89
N LEU A 554 29.28 -25.99 30.60
CA LEU A 554 27.95 -25.61 30.10
C LEU A 554 27.04 -26.80 29.78
N LEU A 555 27.54 -28.04 29.83
CA LEU A 555 26.75 -29.25 29.56
C LEU A 555 25.43 -29.37 30.35
N PRO A 556 25.34 -29.00 31.64
CA PRO A 556 24.08 -29.07 32.37
C PRO A 556 22.98 -28.19 31.76
N LYS A 557 23.36 -27.06 31.16
CA LYS A 557 22.46 -26.06 30.57
C LYS A 557 22.12 -26.35 29.11
N LEU A 558 23.05 -26.95 28.36
CA LEU A 558 22.88 -27.26 26.93
C LEU A 558 21.60 -28.07 26.62
N LYS A 559 21.05 -28.81 27.58
CA LYS A 559 19.78 -29.56 27.41
C LYS A 559 18.51 -28.70 27.45
N ASN A 560 18.54 -27.61 28.21
CA ASN A 560 17.35 -26.80 28.51
C ASN A 560 17.46 -25.36 27.95
N GLU A 561 18.68 -24.90 27.65
CA GLU A 561 19.01 -23.53 27.23
C GLU A 561 20.05 -23.59 26.09
N GLU A 562 19.79 -24.39 25.05
CA GLU A 562 20.73 -24.62 23.93
C GLU A 562 21.13 -23.32 23.24
N ASN A 563 20.17 -22.45 22.91
CA ASN A 563 20.41 -21.14 22.27
C ASN A 563 21.28 -20.21 23.13
N LYS A 564 21.05 -20.16 24.45
CA LYS A 564 21.85 -19.33 25.37
C LYS A 564 23.29 -19.82 25.46
N VAL A 565 23.50 -21.14 25.47
CA VAL A 565 24.84 -21.74 25.47
C VAL A 565 25.55 -21.47 24.14
N TRP A 566 24.84 -21.59 23.02
CA TRP A 566 25.37 -21.26 21.71
C TRP A 566 25.80 -19.80 21.63
N TRP A 567 24.90 -18.87 21.98
CA TRP A 567 25.17 -17.44 22.01
C TRP A 567 26.40 -17.09 22.85
N LEU A 568 26.52 -17.68 24.05
CA LEU A 568 27.65 -17.42 24.94
C LEU A 568 28.99 -17.89 24.35
N LEU A 569 29.00 -19.02 23.63
CA LEU A 569 30.22 -19.55 23.01
C LEU A 569 30.60 -18.81 21.72
N VAL A 570 29.62 -18.35 20.96
CA VAL A 570 29.85 -17.48 19.79
C VAL A 570 30.39 -16.13 20.24
N THR A 571 29.73 -15.49 21.21
CA THR A 571 30.19 -14.22 21.81
C THR A 571 31.61 -14.35 22.36
N LEU A 572 31.95 -15.47 23.01
CA LEU A 572 33.32 -15.72 23.49
C LEU A 572 34.32 -15.82 22.33
N THR A 573 33.91 -16.39 21.20
CA THR A 573 34.73 -16.52 20.00
C THR A 573 34.96 -15.16 19.36
N ASP A 574 33.91 -14.35 19.19
CA ASP A 574 34.00 -12.95 18.74
C ASP A 574 34.96 -12.14 19.59
N GLN A 575 34.79 -12.21 20.91
CA GLN A 575 35.63 -11.46 21.85
C GLN A 575 37.09 -11.92 21.85
N LEU A 576 37.40 -13.16 21.42
CA LEU A 576 38.77 -13.67 21.34
C LEU A 576 39.44 -13.38 19.99
N LEU A 577 38.69 -13.47 18.88
CA LEU A 577 39.21 -13.24 17.53
C LEU A 577 39.14 -11.77 17.10
N GLY A 578 38.14 -11.05 17.59
CA GLY A 578 37.61 -9.85 16.95
C GLY A 578 36.47 -10.23 16.00
N GLU A 579 35.50 -9.33 15.85
CA GLU A 579 34.30 -9.58 15.06
C GLU A 579 34.59 -9.67 13.56
N ILE A 580 35.42 -8.77 13.02
CA ILE A 580 35.77 -8.79 11.59
C ILE A 580 36.53 -10.06 11.19
N PRO A 581 37.56 -10.52 11.94
CA PRO A 581 38.18 -11.81 11.66
C PRO A 581 37.22 -13.00 11.82
N ASN A 582 36.25 -12.94 12.73
CA ASN A 582 35.26 -13.99 12.87
C ASN A 582 34.37 -14.07 11.60
N MET A 583 33.78 -12.94 11.18
CA MET A 583 33.01 -12.81 9.94
C MET A 583 33.80 -13.22 8.69
N ARG A 584 35.11 -12.94 8.67
CA ARG A 584 35.97 -13.20 7.52
C ARG A 584 36.28 -14.67 7.30
N TYR A 585 36.37 -15.46 8.38
CA TYR A 585 36.99 -16.79 8.32
C TYR A 585 36.12 -17.91 8.88
N ILE A 586 35.10 -17.62 9.69
CA ILE A 586 34.30 -18.65 10.35
C ILE A 586 32.91 -18.74 9.70
N ASP A 587 32.69 -19.79 8.92
CA ASP A 587 31.44 -20.00 8.18
C ASP A 587 30.46 -20.94 8.91
N ASN A 588 30.95 -21.76 9.85
CA ASN A 588 30.11 -22.69 10.59
C ASN A 588 30.53 -22.78 12.07
N PHE A 589 29.55 -22.90 12.98
CA PHE A 589 29.77 -22.97 14.41
C PHE A 589 28.87 -24.02 15.10
N ASP A 590 29.46 -25.15 15.46
CA ASP A 590 28.79 -26.31 16.04
C ASP A 590 29.07 -26.49 17.54
N VAL A 591 28.04 -26.46 18.38
CA VAL A 591 28.16 -26.74 19.81
C VAL A 591 27.93 -28.23 20.11
N LEU A 592 28.99 -28.90 20.55
CA LEU A 592 28.99 -30.35 20.75
C LEU A 592 28.51 -30.78 22.14
N LYS A 593 27.71 -31.86 22.17
CA LYS A 593 27.27 -32.53 23.42
C LYS A 593 28.34 -33.45 24.00
N LYS A 594 29.31 -33.88 23.20
CA LYS A 594 30.46 -34.71 23.58
C LYS A 594 31.69 -34.28 22.78
N PRO A 595 32.91 -34.37 23.34
CA PRO A 595 34.13 -34.04 22.61
C PRO A 595 34.35 -35.02 21.45
N LYS A 596 34.97 -34.54 20.35
CA LYS A 596 35.44 -35.43 19.27
C LYS A 596 36.65 -36.26 19.74
N LYS A 597 37.02 -37.30 18.98
CA LYS A 597 38.15 -38.19 19.34
C LYS A 597 39.50 -37.60 18.93
N GLU A 598 39.47 -36.76 17.92
CA GLU A 598 40.59 -36.03 17.36
C GLU A 598 41.14 -35.03 18.39
N PRO A 599 42.43 -34.66 18.32
CA PRO A 599 43.00 -33.65 19.21
C PRO A 599 42.28 -32.30 19.05
N SER A 600 41.93 -31.68 20.17
CA SER A 600 41.41 -30.30 20.22
C SER A 600 42.50 -29.30 20.62
N ILE A 601 42.24 -28.03 20.36
CA ILE A 601 42.91 -26.91 21.02
C ILE A 601 41.97 -26.27 22.04
N LEU A 602 42.51 -25.43 22.92
CA LEU A 602 41.66 -24.55 23.74
C LEU A 602 41.26 -23.32 22.91
N MET A 603 40.05 -22.81 23.11
CA MET A 603 39.53 -21.64 22.39
C MET A 603 40.41 -20.40 22.59
N SER A 604 41.00 -20.23 23.78
CA SER A 604 42.01 -19.19 24.05
C SER A 604 43.25 -19.25 23.16
N LYS A 605 43.52 -20.38 22.50
CA LYS A 605 44.61 -20.60 21.55
C LYS A 605 44.17 -20.51 20.09
N LEU A 606 42.89 -20.28 19.83
CA LEU A 606 42.35 -20.13 18.49
C LEU A 606 43.00 -18.96 17.72
N PRO A 607 43.17 -17.75 18.29
CA PRO A 607 43.78 -16.63 17.55
C PRO A 607 45.25 -16.90 17.17
N GLU A 608 46.02 -17.50 18.09
CA GLU A 608 47.41 -17.91 17.81
C GLU A 608 47.44 -18.97 16.70
N LYS A 609 46.53 -19.95 16.75
CA LYS A 609 46.45 -21.02 15.75
C LYS A 609 46.09 -20.50 14.36
N MET A 610 45.14 -19.58 14.26
CA MET A 610 44.74 -18.97 13.00
C MET A 610 45.87 -18.10 12.40
N LYS A 611 46.63 -17.37 13.23
CA LYS A 611 47.84 -16.66 12.79
C LYS A 611 48.93 -17.61 12.29
N GLU A 612 49.14 -18.76 12.94
CA GLU A 612 50.07 -19.79 12.45
C GLU A 612 49.68 -20.36 11.08
N MET A 613 48.38 -20.34 10.76
CA MET A 613 47.85 -20.75 9.45
C MET A 613 48.00 -19.65 8.38
N GLY A 614 48.55 -18.49 8.74
CA GLY A 614 48.82 -17.38 7.82
C GLY A 614 47.65 -16.40 7.64
N LEU A 615 46.62 -16.49 8.49
CA LEU A 615 45.42 -15.65 8.40
C LEU A 615 45.64 -14.26 9.00
N ASP A 616 45.03 -13.25 8.40
CA ASP A 616 45.07 -11.87 8.88
C ASP A 616 43.91 -11.60 9.84
N LEU A 617 44.20 -11.60 11.14
CA LEU A 617 43.24 -11.28 12.21
C LEU A 617 43.18 -9.77 12.50
N SER A 618 43.43 -8.91 11.51
CA SER A 618 43.22 -7.47 11.64
C SER A 618 41.73 -7.13 11.71
N ASN A 619 41.39 -6.03 12.37
CA ASN A 619 40.03 -5.51 12.41
C ASN A 619 39.75 -4.56 11.23
N ASP A 620 40.31 -4.88 10.06
CA ASP A 620 40.18 -4.09 8.83
C ASP A 620 38.86 -4.42 8.13
N ALA A 621 37.80 -3.75 8.58
CA ALA A 621 36.45 -3.89 8.02
C ALA A 621 36.41 -3.50 6.53
N GLU A 622 37.08 -2.42 6.15
CA GLU A 622 37.13 -1.95 4.76
C GLU A 622 37.81 -2.98 3.86
N GLY A 623 39.00 -3.47 4.24
CA GLY A 623 39.68 -4.51 3.47
C GLY A 623 38.89 -5.83 3.40
N TYR A 624 38.06 -6.14 4.39
CA TYR A 624 37.14 -7.28 4.30
C TYR A 624 36.06 -7.07 3.24
N LEU A 625 35.48 -5.87 3.17
CA LEU A 625 34.47 -5.52 2.15
C LEU A 625 35.04 -5.43 0.73
N GLU A 626 36.35 -5.37 0.56
CA GLU A 626 37.02 -5.43 -0.75
C GLU A 626 37.31 -6.88 -1.21
N SER A 627 36.90 -7.89 -0.45
CA SER A 627 37.13 -9.29 -0.80
C SER A 627 36.04 -9.83 -1.76
N TYR A 628 36.35 -9.82 -3.06
CA TYR A 628 35.48 -10.35 -4.12
C TYR A 628 35.56 -11.87 -4.23
N VAL A 629 34.40 -12.52 -4.38
CA VAL A 629 34.26 -13.93 -4.74
C VAL A 629 33.63 -14.04 -6.12
N SER A 630 34.10 -15.00 -6.90
CA SER A 630 33.49 -15.34 -8.19
C SER A 630 32.47 -16.45 -8.01
N TYR A 631 31.37 -16.39 -8.75
CA TYR A 631 30.34 -17.41 -8.74
C TYR A 631 29.91 -17.73 -10.18
N LYS A 632 29.36 -18.93 -10.36
CA LYS A 632 28.89 -19.43 -11.65
C LYS A 632 27.53 -20.08 -11.45
N THR A 633 26.62 -19.83 -12.38
CA THR A 633 25.26 -20.37 -12.40
C THR A 633 24.98 -21.03 -13.74
N THR A 634 23.92 -21.84 -13.78
CA THR A 634 23.36 -22.32 -15.05
C THR A 634 22.33 -21.29 -15.49
N PRO A 635 22.51 -20.62 -16.63
CA PRO A 635 21.61 -19.55 -17.06
C PRO A 635 20.24 -20.13 -17.42
N ASP A 636 19.19 -19.40 -17.04
CA ASP A 636 17.88 -19.55 -17.64
C ASP A 636 17.89 -18.90 -19.03
N TYR A 637 17.36 -19.62 -20.01
CA TYR A 637 17.28 -19.16 -21.40
C TYR A 637 15.91 -18.57 -21.74
N ASP A 638 14.94 -18.62 -20.81
CA ASP A 638 13.71 -17.86 -20.94
C ASP A 638 14.01 -16.36 -20.82
N LYS A 639 13.63 -15.59 -21.84
CA LYS A 639 13.84 -14.14 -21.89
C LYS A 639 12.89 -13.37 -20.98
N ASP A 640 11.79 -14.02 -20.58
CA ASP A 640 10.74 -13.45 -19.72
C ASP A 640 11.00 -13.76 -18.23
N SER A 641 12.05 -14.52 -17.91
CA SER A 641 12.50 -14.80 -16.54
C SER A 641 13.02 -13.54 -15.83
N ASP A 642 12.92 -13.54 -14.51
CA ASP A 642 13.42 -12.45 -13.66
C ASP A 642 14.90 -12.13 -13.96
N TRP A 643 15.27 -10.87 -13.76
CA TRP A 643 16.66 -10.44 -13.94
C TRP A 643 17.62 -11.34 -13.19
N ARG A 644 18.84 -11.47 -13.71
CA ARG A 644 19.93 -12.30 -13.19
C ARG A 644 19.73 -13.81 -13.26
N LEU A 645 18.54 -14.33 -13.59
CA LEU A 645 18.39 -15.77 -13.83
C LEU A 645 19.15 -16.21 -15.09
N ASP A 646 19.40 -15.30 -16.02
CA ASP A 646 20.26 -15.53 -17.20
C ASP A 646 21.78 -15.51 -16.88
N VAL A 647 22.19 -15.28 -15.63
CA VAL A 647 23.62 -15.13 -15.27
C VAL A 647 24.38 -16.43 -15.57
N ILE A 648 25.55 -16.28 -16.19
CA ILE A 648 26.50 -17.38 -16.42
C ILE A 648 27.61 -17.31 -15.38
N VAL A 649 28.20 -16.12 -15.21
CA VAL A 649 29.31 -15.87 -14.29
C VAL A 649 29.20 -14.47 -13.72
N GLY A 650 29.57 -14.33 -12.45
CA GLY A 650 29.64 -13.03 -11.78
C GLY A 650 30.72 -12.97 -10.73
N SER A 651 30.97 -11.76 -10.26
CA SER A 651 31.84 -11.48 -9.12
C SER A 651 31.13 -10.52 -8.18
N THR A 652 31.24 -10.77 -6.87
CA THR A 652 30.64 -9.91 -5.84
C THR A 652 31.49 -9.90 -4.58
N CYS A 653 31.55 -8.76 -3.89
CA CYS A 653 32.06 -8.67 -2.53
C CYS A 653 30.93 -8.69 -1.48
N CYS A 654 29.68 -8.91 -1.90
CA CYS A 654 28.52 -9.07 -1.03
C CYS A 654 27.63 -10.23 -1.53
N MET A 655 28.06 -11.47 -1.24
CA MET A 655 27.27 -12.67 -1.57
C MET A 655 25.87 -12.70 -0.92
N PRO A 656 25.66 -12.21 0.33
CA PRO A 656 24.33 -12.21 0.94
C PRO A 656 23.24 -11.51 0.10
N LEU A 657 23.55 -10.39 -0.57
CA LEU A 657 22.59 -9.71 -1.45
C LEU A 657 22.24 -10.53 -2.70
N ILE A 658 23.21 -11.26 -3.26
CA ILE A 658 22.97 -12.13 -4.42
C ILE A 658 22.09 -13.31 -4.02
N ASN A 659 22.40 -13.96 -2.89
CA ASN A 659 21.62 -15.07 -2.39
C ASN A 659 20.20 -14.63 -2.02
N GLY A 660 20.05 -13.50 -1.29
CA GLY A 660 18.75 -12.95 -0.94
C GLY A 660 17.88 -12.70 -2.17
N TYR A 661 18.43 -12.07 -3.21
CA TYR A 661 17.72 -11.87 -4.47
C TYR A 661 17.30 -13.20 -5.11
N LEU A 662 18.21 -14.18 -5.26
CA LEU A 662 17.89 -15.46 -5.91
C LEU A 662 16.86 -16.28 -5.11
N ASP A 663 16.95 -16.26 -3.78
CA ASP A 663 16.05 -16.97 -2.86
C ASP A 663 14.73 -16.23 -2.61
N ASN A 664 14.56 -15.02 -3.19
CA ASN A 664 13.43 -14.13 -2.95
C ASN A 664 13.27 -13.75 -1.45
N ASP A 665 14.40 -13.55 -0.77
CA ASP A 665 14.50 -13.07 0.60
C ASP A 665 14.96 -11.61 0.62
N ASN A 666 14.09 -10.74 1.14
CA ASN A 666 14.27 -9.30 1.10
C ASN A 666 14.64 -8.70 2.46
N VAL A 667 15.03 -9.49 3.46
CA VAL A 667 15.41 -8.97 4.80
C VAL A 667 16.49 -7.90 4.71
N TYR A 668 17.60 -8.18 4.00
CA TYR A 668 18.68 -7.19 3.82
C TYR A 668 18.22 -5.93 3.09
N MET A 669 17.29 -6.05 2.14
CA MET A 669 16.74 -4.90 1.42
C MET A 669 15.81 -4.07 2.31
N ASP A 670 15.02 -4.72 3.16
CA ASP A 670 14.18 -4.05 4.15
C ASP A 670 15.04 -3.25 5.15
N ASP A 671 16.16 -3.84 5.60
CA ASP A 671 17.07 -3.22 6.58
C ASP A 671 17.85 -2.02 5.99
N LEU A 672 18.40 -2.18 4.78
CA LEU A 672 19.07 -1.08 4.06
C LEU A 672 18.12 0.10 3.81
N GLN A 673 16.90 -0.18 3.34
CA GLN A 673 15.94 0.88 3.01
C GLN A 673 15.44 1.63 4.25
N ALA A 674 15.33 0.96 5.40
CA ALA A 674 15.02 1.62 6.66
C ALA A 674 16.05 2.70 7.04
N ASP A 675 17.31 2.49 6.67
CA ASP A 675 18.42 3.42 6.88
C ASP A 675 18.53 4.47 5.75
N GLY A 676 17.73 4.35 4.67
CA GLY A 676 17.79 5.23 3.50
C GLY A 676 18.87 4.83 2.49
N VAL A 677 19.25 3.54 2.47
CA VAL A 677 20.25 2.94 1.58
C VAL A 677 19.57 2.04 0.55
N VAL A 678 20.11 2.01 -0.67
CA VAL A 678 19.57 1.15 -1.75
C VAL A 678 20.66 0.26 -2.33
N ALA A 679 20.48 -1.05 -2.22
CA ALA A 679 21.23 -1.99 -3.04
C ALA A 679 20.46 -2.31 -4.34
N GLY A 680 21.16 -2.28 -5.47
CA GLY A 680 20.59 -2.63 -6.75
C GLY A 680 21.64 -2.86 -7.81
N PHE A 681 21.18 -3.00 -9.05
CA PHE A 681 22.06 -3.20 -10.19
C PHE A 681 21.53 -2.49 -11.43
N PHE A 682 22.46 -2.12 -12.30
CA PHE A 682 22.15 -1.72 -13.67
C PHE A 682 22.15 -2.94 -14.58
N CYS A 683 21.14 -3.07 -15.43
CA CYS A 683 21.08 -4.09 -16.47
C CYS A 683 21.07 -3.46 -17.87
N TYR A 684 21.78 -4.11 -18.80
CA TYR A 684 21.90 -3.68 -20.19
C TYR A 684 22.09 -4.87 -21.13
N PRO A 685 21.67 -4.78 -22.40
CA PRO A 685 21.75 -5.89 -23.35
C PRO A 685 23.19 -6.15 -23.79
N LEU A 686 23.54 -7.42 -23.93
CA LEU A 686 24.84 -7.86 -24.44
C LEU A 686 24.86 -8.07 -25.96
N ALA A 687 23.71 -8.07 -26.63
CA ALA A 687 23.61 -8.34 -28.07
C ALA A 687 24.56 -7.43 -28.89
N THR A 688 24.50 -6.11 -28.67
CA THR A 688 25.35 -5.11 -29.36
C THR A 688 26.84 -5.23 -29.04
N LEU A 689 27.19 -5.91 -27.94
CA LEU A 689 28.57 -6.12 -27.51
C LEU A 689 29.17 -7.44 -28.02
N ARG A 690 28.35 -8.35 -28.57
CA ARG A 690 28.77 -9.67 -29.05
C ARG A 690 29.11 -9.71 -30.56
N GLU A 691 28.73 -8.71 -31.33
CA GLU A 691 28.73 -8.75 -32.80
C GLU A 691 30.12 -8.71 -33.46
N GLU A 692 31.20 -8.31 -32.77
CA GLU A 692 32.55 -8.30 -33.34
C GLU A 692 33.63 -8.57 -32.27
N GLU A 693 34.41 -9.64 -32.46
CA GLU A 693 35.63 -10.01 -31.71
C GLU A 693 35.48 -10.43 -30.22
N GLY A 694 34.65 -11.45 -29.96
CA GLY A 694 34.70 -12.21 -28.70
C GLY A 694 34.23 -11.46 -27.45
N SER A 695 34.35 -12.10 -26.28
CA SER A 695 33.83 -11.57 -25.00
C SER A 695 34.55 -10.32 -24.47
N GLN A 696 35.62 -9.86 -25.12
CA GLN A 696 36.44 -8.75 -24.64
C GLN A 696 35.68 -7.43 -24.59
N LYS A 697 34.84 -7.11 -25.60
CA LYS A 697 34.04 -5.88 -25.62
C LYS A 697 33.05 -5.79 -24.44
N ILE A 698 32.57 -6.93 -23.95
CA ILE A 698 31.68 -6.98 -22.77
C ILE A 698 32.47 -6.54 -21.53
N PHE A 699 33.66 -7.10 -21.31
CA PHE A 699 34.51 -6.73 -20.19
C PHE A 699 34.97 -5.27 -20.29
N ASP A 700 35.41 -4.82 -21.48
CA ASP A 700 35.84 -3.45 -21.70
C ASP A 700 34.71 -2.44 -21.47
N PHE A 701 33.47 -2.78 -21.85
CA PHE A 701 32.32 -1.92 -21.58
C PHE A 701 32.02 -1.85 -20.08
N ARG A 702 31.96 -3.00 -19.40
CA ARG A 702 31.71 -3.06 -17.96
C ARG A 702 32.77 -2.31 -17.17
N GLU A 703 34.05 -2.52 -17.46
CA GLU A 703 35.18 -1.83 -16.80
C GLU A 703 35.07 -0.31 -16.99
N ARG A 704 34.74 0.16 -18.19
CA ARG A 704 34.51 1.59 -18.44
C ARG A 704 33.30 2.12 -17.67
N LEU A 705 32.20 1.38 -17.63
CA LEU A 705 31.00 1.78 -16.90
C LEU A 705 31.29 1.88 -15.39
N GLU A 706 31.95 0.87 -14.82
CA GLU A 706 32.37 0.87 -13.40
C GLU A 706 33.29 2.06 -13.10
N GLN A 707 34.30 2.30 -13.94
CA GLN A 707 35.20 3.45 -13.80
C GLN A 707 34.45 4.79 -13.87
N GLN A 708 33.53 4.96 -14.84
CA GLN A 708 32.75 6.18 -14.96
C GLN A 708 31.82 6.40 -13.77
N LEU A 709 31.23 5.34 -13.22
CA LEU A 709 30.43 5.43 -12.00
C LEU A 709 31.31 5.85 -10.82
N GLU A 710 32.47 5.23 -10.62
CA GLU A 710 33.40 5.61 -9.55
C GLU A 710 33.91 7.06 -9.68
N GLU A 711 34.23 7.51 -10.89
CA GLU A 711 34.74 8.86 -11.13
C GLU A 711 33.68 9.96 -10.95
N ASN A 712 32.42 9.69 -11.35
CA ASN A 712 31.35 10.70 -11.36
C ASN A 712 30.47 10.65 -10.10
N CYS A 713 30.29 9.49 -9.48
CA CYS A 713 29.57 9.34 -8.22
C CYS A 713 30.52 9.44 -7.01
N GLY A 714 31.70 8.81 -7.10
CA GLY A 714 32.60 8.64 -5.96
C GLY A 714 32.04 7.72 -4.87
N SER A 715 32.86 7.47 -3.84
CA SER A 715 32.47 6.68 -2.66
C SER A 715 31.33 7.30 -1.86
N GLU A 716 31.10 8.60 -2.03
CA GLU A 716 30.11 9.38 -1.29
C GLU A 716 28.69 9.05 -1.72
N VAL A 717 28.48 8.69 -3.00
CA VAL A 717 27.15 8.45 -3.58
C VAL A 717 26.85 6.95 -3.68
N LEU A 718 27.82 6.14 -4.12
CA LEU A 718 27.64 4.69 -4.22
C LEU A 718 28.95 3.93 -4.01
N LYS A 719 28.83 2.64 -3.64
CA LYS A 719 29.90 1.65 -3.65
C LYS A 719 29.54 0.55 -4.64
N LEU A 720 30.40 0.32 -5.63
CA LEU A 720 30.30 -0.87 -6.48
C LEU A 720 30.62 -2.11 -5.64
N ILE A 721 29.76 -3.12 -5.74
CA ILE A 721 29.89 -4.38 -4.99
C ILE A 721 30.09 -5.59 -5.89
N GLY A 722 29.99 -5.44 -7.21
CA GLY A 722 30.12 -6.56 -8.13
C GLY A 722 29.48 -6.33 -9.48
N GLY A 723 29.25 -7.43 -10.16
CA GLY A 723 28.54 -7.46 -11.42
C GLY A 723 28.68 -8.82 -12.09
N ALA A 724 27.86 -9.03 -13.11
CA ALA A 724 27.70 -10.33 -13.72
C ALA A 724 27.52 -10.23 -15.24
N THR A 725 27.87 -11.31 -15.92
CA THR A 725 27.62 -11.51 -17.34
C THR A 725 26.63 -12.65 -17.48
N GLY A 726 25.44 -12.32 -17.98
CA GLY A 726 24.41 -13.27 -18.35
C GLY A 726 24.43 -13.67 -19.81
N TYR A 727 23.45 -14.49 -20.17
CA TYR A 727 23.23 -14.93 -21.53
C TYR A 727 22.66 -13.79 -22.39
N TYR A 728 21.77 -12.97 -21.85
CA TYR A 728 21.16 -11.83 -22.54
C TYR A 728 21.73 -10.50 -22.06
N TYR A 729 21.99 -10.39 -20.74
CA TYR A 729 22.22 -9.10 -20.10
C TYR A 729 23.55 -9.03 -19.32
N GLY A 730 24.10 -7.83 -19.25
CA GLY A 730 25.22 -7.47 -18.38
C GLY A 730 24.73 -6.72 -17.16
N TYR A 731 25.41 -6.92 -16.04
CA TYR A 731 25.01 -6.38 -14.73
C TYR A 731 26.17 -5.67 -14.04
N VAL A 732 25.88 -4.52 -13.43
CA VAL A 732 26.79 -3.81 -12.50
C VAL A 732 26.05 -3.59 -11.19
N ASP A 733 26.60 -4.13 -10.11
CA ASP A 733 25.95 -4.22 -8.79
C ASP A 733 26.52 -3.14 -7.86
N PHE A 734 25.66 -2.46 -7.11
CA PHE A 734 26.05 -1.38 -6.22
C PHE A 734 25.19 -1.28 -4.96
N ILE A 735 25.72 -0.59 -3.95
CA ILE A 735 25.00 -0.03 -2.81
C ILE A 735 25.09 1.49 -2.93
N ALA A 736 23.95 2.18 -2.97
CA ALA A 736 23.87 3.64 -3.07
C ALA A 736 23.44 4.26 -1.73
N TRP A 737 24.24 5.23 -1.29
CA TRP A 737 23.97 6.09 -0.13
C TRP A 737 23.05 7.26 -0.52
N ASP A 738 23.04 7.61 -1.81
CA ASP A 738 22.16 8.57 -2.46
C ASP A 738 21.74 7.99 -3.82
N ILE A 739 20.60 7.29 -3.84
CA ILE A 739 20.09 6.63 -5.03
C ILE A 739 19.70 7.63 -6.12
N SER A 740 19.11 8.77 -5.74
CA SER A 740 18.71 9.82 -6.68
C SER A 740 19.91 10.32 -7.49
N LYS A 741 21.04 10.57 -6.81
CA LYS A 741 22.26 11.00 -7.49
C LYS A 741 22.89 9.89 -8.32
N ALA A 742 22.91 8.66 -7.82
CA ALA A 742 23.42 7.51 -8.56
C ALA A 742 22.67 7.31 -9.89
N LEU A 743 21.33 7.39 -9.88
CA LEU A 743 20.52 7.26 -11.08
C LEU A 743 20.68 8.44 -12.04
N GLU A 744 20.82 9.68 -11.53
CA GLU A 744 21.09 10.87 -12.35
C GLU A 744 22.40 10.71 -13.16
N VAL A 745 23.46 10.22 -12.51
CA VAL A 745 24.77 9.99 -13.13
C VAL A 745 24.71 8.82 -14.11
N ALA A 746 24.14 7.68 -13.68
CA ALA A 746 24.02 6.50 -14.53
C ALA A 746 23.23 6.78 -15.81
N LYS A 747 22.14 7.55 -15.71
CA LYS A 747 21.35 7.99 -16.86
C LYS A 747 22.21 8.73 -17.90
N LYS A 748 23.02 9.71 -17.48
CA LYS A 748 23.92 10.45 -18.39
C LYS A 748 24.97 9.54 -19.03
N ILE A 749 25.58 8.66 -18.25
CA ILE A 749 26.56 7.68 -18.76
C ILE A 749 25.92 6.80 -19.84
N PHE A 750 24.72 6.27 -19.58
CA PHE A 750 24.03 5.42 -20.54
C PHE A 750 23.59 6.21 -21.77
N GLU A 751 23.05 7.43 -21.64
CA GLU A 751 22.68 8.31 -22.75
C GLU A 751 23.84 8.52 -23.75
N GLU A 752 25.07 8.67 -23.25
CA GLU A 752 26.29 8.85 -24.06
C GLU A 752 26.88 7.54 -24.62
N SER A 753 26.44 6.38 -24.13
CA SER A 753 26.94 5.08 -24.57
C SER A 753 26.31 4.59 -25.88
N ASP A 754 26.90 3.57 -26.51
CA ASP A 754 26.32 2.90 -27.69
C ASP A 754 25.28 1.80 -27.33
N ILE A 755 25.00 1.61 -26.03
CA ILE A 755 24.02 0.63 -25.58
C ILE A 755 22.60 1.09 -25.93
N PRO A 756 21.72 0.23 -26.48
CA PRO A 756 20.41 0.66 -26.96
C PRO A 756 19.38 0.92 -25.83
N TRP A 757 19.51 0.25 -24.70
CA TRP A 757 18.70 0.53 -23.51
C TRP A 757 19.45 0.13 -22.24
N ALA A 758 19.10 0.75 -21.13
CA ALA A 758 19.60 0.37 -19.82
C ALA A 758 18.54 0.64 -18.76
N SER A 759 18.50 -0.20 -17.73
CA SER A 759 17.56 -0.07 -16.62
C SER A 759 18.27 -0.23 -15.28
N PHE A 760 17.69 0.39 -14.26
CA PHE A 760 17.98 0.14 -12.85
C PHE A 760 16.95 -0.85 -12.29
N HIS A 761 17.40 -1.73 -11.41
CA HIS A 761 16.53 -2.63 -10.66
C HIS A 761 17.10 -2.83 -9.25
N THR A 762 16.24 -2.84 -8.23
CA THR A 762 16.64 -3.13 -6.85
C THR A 762 16.97 -4.62 -6.69
N PHE A 763 17.71 -5.02 -5.64
CA PHE A 763 17.86 -6.44 -5.30
C PHE A 763 16.58 -7.04 -4.67
N ARG A 764 15.42 -6.85 -5.31
CA ARG A 764 14.12 -7.45 -4.99
C ARG A 764 13.48 -7.98 -6.26
N ARG A 765 13.10 -9.25 -6.30
CA ARG A 765 12.51 -9.85 -7.51
C ARG A 765 11.09 -9.35 -7.77
N GLU A 766 10.35 -9.00 -6.73
CA GLU A 766 8.99 -8.47 -6.86
C GLU A 766 8.93 -7.02 -7.38
N ALA A 767 10.06 -6.34 -7.48
CA ALA A 767 10.13 -4.95 -7.92
C ALA A 767 10.00 -4.80 -9.44
N GLY A 768 9.49 -3.65 -9.89
CA GLY A 768 9.63 -3.21 -11.27
C GLY A 768 11.04 -2.66 -11.56
N SER A 769 11.35 -2.44 -12.83
CA SER A 769 12.60 -1.78 -13.26
C SER A 769 12.39 -0.35 -13.71
N VAL A 770 13.36 0.51 -13.44
CA VAL A 770 13.36 1.92 -13.84
C VAL A 770 14.23 2.07 -15.09
N ARG A 771 13.64 2.50 -16.20
CA ARG A 771 14.37 2.72 -17.46
C ARG A 771 15.27 3.95 -17.34
N LEU A 772 16.57 3.79 -17.60
CA LEU A 772 17.56 4.87 -17.62
C LEU A 772 17.82 5.38 -19.03
N LYS A 773 17.80 4.47 -20.00
CA LYS A 773 17.95 4.78 -21.42
C LYS A 773 17.03 3.90 -22.24
N GLN A 774 16.44 4.49 -23.26
CA GLN A 774 15.75 3.77 -24.32
C GLN A 774 15.99 4.50 -25.64
N VAL A 775 16.71 3.86 -26.56
CA VAL A 775 16.72 4.29 -27.96
C VAL A 775 15.43 3.78 -28.57
N ASP A 776 14.37 4.56 -28.46
CA ASP A 776 13.20 4.38 -29.31
C ASP A 776 13.62 4.72 -30.74
N GLY A 777 14.11 3.72 -31.48
CA GLY A 777 14.43 3.88 -32.91
C GLY A 777 13.23 4.32 -33.76
N LEU A 778 12.06 4.46 -33.15
CA LEU A 778 10.77 4.82 -33.76
C LEU A 778 10.12 6.06 -33.10
N GLY A 779 10.76 6.65 -32.08
CA GLY A 779 10.22 7.72 -31.24
C GLY A 779 10.76 9.14 -31.52
N GLU A 780 11.63 9.32 -32.52
CA GLU A 780 12.10 10.67 -32.89
C GLU A 780 10.94 11.59 -33.31
N THR A 781 10.96 12.83 -32.81
CA THR A 781 10.04 13.91 -33.20
C THR A 781 10.03 14.12 -34.71
N LEU A 782 8.82 14.27 -35.29
CA LEU A 782 8.53 14.60 -36.70
C LEU A 782 9.02 16.00 -37.14
N GLN A 783 10.18 16.48 -36.68
CA GLN A 783 10.75 17.74 -37.14
C GLN A 783 11.33 17.58 -38.54
N GLY A 784 10.65 18.14 -39.55
CA GLY A 784 11.13 18.22 -40.93
C GLY A 784 10.57 17.18 -41.90
N ILE A 785 9.59 16.36 -41.48
CA ILE A 785 8.86 15.44 -42.34
C ILE A 785 7.55 16.12 -42.78
N ASP A 786 7.31 16.21 -44.09
CA ASP A 786 6.05 16.71 -44.65
C ASP A 786 4.99 15.60 -44.58
N TYR A 787 4.12 15.64 -43.57
CA TYR A 787 3.10 14.63 -43.33
C TYR A 787 1.72 15.22 -43.05
N ILE A 788 0.69 14.47 -43.41
CA ILE A 788 -0.70 14.79 -43.10
C ILE A 788 -0.91 14.48 -41.62
N GLN A 789 -1.26 15.48 -40.82
CA GLN A 789 -1.64 15.25 -39.43
C GLN A 789 -3.01 14.55 -39.38
N TYR A 790 -3.12 13.45 -38.63
CA TYR A 790 -4.39 12.71 -38.53
C TYR A 790 -5.48 13.52 -37.82
N THR A 791 -6.67 13.50 -38.41
CA THR A 791 -7.96 13.93 -37.84
C THR A 791 -9.05 12.98 -38.37
N PRO A 792 -10.17 12.78 -37.65
CA PRO A 792 -11.27 11.95 -38.14
C PRO A 792 -11.77 12.35 -39.54
N GLU A 793 -11.72 13.63 -39.89
CA GLU A 793 -12.19 14.16 -41.19
C GLU A 793 -11.23 13.87 -42.35
N ASN A 794 -9.93 13.65 -42.08
CA ASN A 794 -8.91 13.41 -43.10
C ASN A 794 -8.31 11.99 -43.05
N ALA A 795 -8.90 11.08 -42.26
CA ALA A 795 -8.40 9.72 -42.06
C ALA A 795 -8.04 9.01 -43.37
N GLU A 796 -8.85 9.16 -44.41
CA GLU A 796 -8.58 8.50 -45.70
C GLU A 796 -7.34 9.07 -46.41
N ALA A 797 -7.10 10.38 -46.33
CA ALA A 797 -5.90 10.99 -46.89
C ALA A 797 -4.65 10.61 -46.08
N PHE A 798 -4.79 10.48 -44.76
CA PHE A 798 -3.72 10.01 -43.87
C PHE A 798 -3.30 8.57 -44.19
N TYR A 799 -4.24 7.63 -44.22
CA TYR A 799 -3.92 6.23 -44.52
C TYR A 799 -3.42 6.04 -45.96
N GLN A 800 -3.89 6.84 -46.93
CA GLN A 800 -3.32 6.84 -48.29
C GLN A 800 -1.86 7.30 -48.32
N GLN A 801 -1.46 8.23 -47.44
CA GLN A 801 -0.06 8.63 -47.31
C GLN A 801 0.77 7.50 -46.66
N LEU A 802 0.23 6.81 -45.66
CA LEU A 802 0.88 5.64 -45.08
C LEU A 802 1.07 4.51 -46.10
N ASP A 803 0.07 4.23 -46.93
CA ASP A 803 0.19 3.24 -48.01
C ASP A 803 1.28 3.66 -49.02
N GLN A 804 1.36 4.94 -49.39
CA GLN A 804 2.42 5.46 -50.27
C GLN A 804 3.83 5.28 -49.69
N TRP A 805 4.00 5.50 -48.38
CA TRP A 805 5.29 5.29 -47.73
C TRP A 805 5.63 3.81 -47.55
N ASN A 806 4.63 2.97 -47.25
CA ASN A 806 4.84 1.51 -47.24
C ASN A 806 5.28 1.01 -48.63
N ASP A 807 4.67 1.49 -49.71
CA ASP A 807 5.08 1.15 -51.09
C ASP A 807 6.48 1.67 -51.47
N GLN A 808 7.04 2.61 -50.69
CA GLN A 808 8.38 3.19 -50.86
C GLN A 808 9.40 2.59 -49.89
N ASP A 809 9.01 1.57 -49.12
CA ASP A 809 9.82 0.98 -48.05
C ASP A 809 10.25 2.01 -46.99
N GLU A 810 9.41 3.00 -46.69
CA GLU A 810 9.63 4.02 -45.66
C GLU A 810 8.79 3.70 -44.40
N TYR A 811 9.11 2.59 -43.74
CA TYR A 811 8.35 2.03 -42.61
C TYR A 811 8.52 2.86 -41.33
N VAL A 812 9.71 3.40 -41.08
CA VAL A 812 9.96 4.29 -39.92
C VAL A 812 9.08 5.53 -40.00
N ARG A 813 8.89 6.12 -41.18
CA ARG A 813 7.97 7.27 -41.37
C ARG A 813 6.53 6.91 -41.06
N CYS A 814 6.09 5.71 -41.45
CA CYS A 814 4.76 5.22 -41.12
C CYS A 814 4.57 5.14 -39.60
N VAL A 815 5.51 4.53 -38.88
CA VAL A 815 5.46 4.40 -37.42
C VAL A 815 5.48 5.76 -36.73
N GLN A 816 6.34 6.69 -37.17
CA GLN A 816 6.40 8.04 -36.62
C GLN A 816 5.09 8.81 -36.79
N ALA A 817 4.48 8.78 -37.98
CA ALA A 817 3.21 9.45 -38.22
C ALA A 817 2.06 8.83 -37.42
N LEU A 818 2.07 7.50 -37.24
CA LEU A 818 1.10 6.81 -36.40
C LEU A 818 1.30 7.13 -34.90
N ASN A 819 2.54 7.30 -34.41
CA ASN A 819 2.79 7.71 -33.02
C ASN A 819 2.17 9.07 -32.67
N ALA A 820 2.00 9.96 -33.66
CA ALA A 820 1.40 11.26 -33.49
C ALA A 820 -0.15 11.24 -33.40
N VAL A 821 -0.79 10.08 -33.57
CA VAL A 821 -2.26 9.93 -33.45
C VAL A 821 -2.64 9.85 -31.96
N PRO A 822 -3.49 10.77 -31.45
CA PRO A 822 -4.02 10.72 -30.08
C PRO A 822 -4.73 9.41 -29.77
N GLU A 823 -4.58 8.92 -28.54
CA GLU A 823 -5.18 7.65 -28.08
C GLU A 823 -6.70 7.60 -28.23
N SER A 824 -7.39 8.71 -27.98
CA SER A 824 -8.83 8.83 -28.15
C SER A 824 -9.34 8.60 -29.58
N TRP A 825 -8.44 8.58 -30.58
CA TRP A 825 -8.77 8.37 -31.98
C TRP A 825 -8.19 7.06 -32.55
N ARG A 826 -7.54 6.23 -31.73
CA ARG A 826 -6.96 4.96 -32.17
C ARG A 826 -8.05 3.91 -32.24
N ASP A 827 -8.28 3.39 -33.44
CA ASP A 827 -9.23 2.32 -33.73
C ASP A 827 -8.51 1.07 -34.25
N TYR A 828 -9.26 0.04 -34.63
CA TYR A 828 -8.67 -1.17 -35.23
C TYR A 828 -7.86 -0.88 -36.50
N ARG A 829 -8.28 0.10 -37.32
CA ARG A 829 -7.55 0.48 -38.54
C ARG A 829 -6.17 1.06 -38.20
N PHE A 830 -6.09 1.84 -37.12
CA PHE A 830 -4.83 2.34 -36.57
C PHE A 830 -3.95 1.18 -36.10
N ALA A 831 -4.48 0.30 -35.26
CA ALA A 831 -3.73 -0.82 -34.70
C ALA A 831 -3.14 -1.72 -35.79
N TYR A 832 -3.95 -2.03 -36.82
CA TYR A 832 -3.51 -2.80 -37.97
C TYR A 832 -2.40 -2.10 -38.77
N ALA A 833 -2.54 -0.80 -39.05
CA ALA A 833 -1.54 -0.03 -39.79
C ALA A 833 -0.22 0.10 -39.02
N MET A 834 -0.29 0.26 -37.69
CA MET A 834 0.87 0.33 -36.80
C MET A 834 1.61 -1.01 -36.76
N ALA A 835 0.89 -2.11 -36.53
CA ALA A 835 1.48 -3.44 -36.53
C ALA A 835 2.15 -3.78 -37.86
N ARG A 836 1.48 -3.48 -38.99
CA ARG A 836 2.07 -3.64 -40.32
C ARG A 836 3.38 -2.86 -40.49
N ALA A 837 3.40 -1.59 -40.10
CA ALA A 837 4.59 -0.75 -40.25
C ALA A 837 5.75 -1.23 -39.36
N LEU A 838 5.45 -1.66 -38.13
CA LEU A 838 6.42 -2.22 -37.19
C LEU A 838 7.00 -3.56 -37.68
N GLU A 839 6.15 -4.48 -38.15
CA GLU A 839 6.58 -5.76 -38.71
C GLU A 839 7.42 -5.57 -39.98
N ASN A 840 6.99 -4.72 -40.91
CA ASN A 840 7.74 -4.45 -42.13
C ASN A 840 9.11 -3.80 -41.80
N TYR A 841 9.14 -2.85 -40.88
CA TYR A 841 10.39 -2.30 -40.37
C TYR A 841 11.27 -3.39 -39.75
N ALA A 842 10.73 -4.30 -38.95
CA ALA A 842 11.49 -5.35 -38.30
C ALA A 842 12.06 -6.38 -39.28
N ILE A 843 11.28 -6.80 -40.27
CA ILE A 843 11.59 -7.91 -41.17
C ILE A 843 12.40 -7.45 -42.39
N ILE A 844 12.05 -6.30 -42.96
CA ILE A 844 12.61 -5.78 -44.22
C ILE A 844 13.57 -4.62 -43.93
N GLY A 845 13.20 -3.71 -43.02
CA GLY A 845 13.92 -2.46 -42.78
C GLY A 845 13.63 -1.40 -43.85
N ASP A 846 13.89 -0.14 -43.52
CA ASP A 846 13.67 0.95 -44.48
C ASP A 846 14.56 0.77 -45.72
N HIS A 847 13.99 0.98 -46.91
CA HIS A 847 14.66 0.83 -48.20
C HIS A 847 15.34 -0.54 -48.41
N ASP A 848 14.83 -1.60 -47.75
CA ASP A 848 15.38 -2.97 -47.81
C ASP A 848 16.84 -3.06 -47.29
N GLU A 849 17.23 -2.13 -46.40
CA GLU A 849 18.57 -2.11 -45.80
C GLU A 849 18.72 -3.11 -44.64
N GLY A 850 17.62 -3.75 -44.21
CA GLY A 850 17.57 -4.62 -43.05
C GLY A 850 17.56 -3.86 -41.72
N THR A 851 17.02 -4.50 -40.69
CA THR A 851 16.96 -3.94 -39.33
C THR A 851 17.80 -4.78 -38.37
N PRO A 852 18.65 -4.16 -37.53
CA PRO A 852 19.38 -4.90 -36.50
C PRO A 852 18.43 -5.73 -35.64
N ILE A 853 18.77 -6.99 -35.35
CA ILE A 853 17.88 -7.99 -34.72
C ILE A 853 17.17 -7.42 -33.48
N TYR A 854 17.89 -6.76 -32.58
CA TYR A 854 17.29 -6.20 -31.37
C TYR A 854 16.26 -5.09 -31.62
N LYS A 855 16.42 -4.28 -32.68
CA LYS A 855 15.42 -3.28 -33.10
C LYS A 855 14.23 -3.95 -33.77
N GLY A 856 14.48 -5.03 -34.51
CA GLY A 856 13.46 -5.86 -35.11
C GLY A 856 12.59 -6.52 -34.05
N ASP A 857 13.20 -7.20 -33.08
CA ASP A 857 12.50 -7.86 -31.98
C ASP A 857 11.66 -6.87 -31.15
N ALA A 858 12.21 -5.69 -30.83
CA ALA A 858 11.47 -4.65 -30.12
C ALA A 858 10.27 -4.14 -30.92
N ALA A 859 10.41 -3.99 -32.25
CA ALA A 859 9.32 -3.61 -33.12
C ALA A 859 8.26 -4.71 -33.25
N LEU A 860 8.66 -5.99 -33.34
CA LEU A 860 7.74 -7.13 -33.38
C LEU A 860 6.96 -7.30 -32.07
N LEU A 861 7.61 -7.19 -30.92
CA LEU A 861 6.94 -7.22 -29.61
C LEU A 861 5.90 -6.09 -29.50
N ARG A 862 6.27 -4.88 -29.92
CA ARG A 862 5.34 -3.75 -29.97
C ARG A 862 4.19 -3.97 -30.96
N ALA A 863 4.44 -4.62 -32.09
CA ALA A 863 3.39 -4.94 -33.06
C ALA A 863 2.36 -5.90 -32.47
N ILE A 864 2.83 -6.93 -31.74
CA ILE A 864 1.98 -7.89 -31.04
C ILE A 864 1.15 -7.20 -29.96
N GLU A 865 1.76 -6.37 -29.11
CA GLU A 865 1.06 -5.62 -28.07
C GLU A 865 -0.07 -4.75 -28.65
N VAL A 866 0.21 -4.06 -29.75
CA VAL A 866 -0.79 -3.24 -30.47
C VAL A 866 -1.92 -4.11 -31.03
N LEU A 867 -1.63 -5.28 -31.58
CA LEU A 867 -2.66 -6.20 -32.10
C LEU A 867 -3.50 -6.82 -30.99
N GLU A 868 -2.89 -7.19 -29.87
CA GLU A 868 -3.56 -7.75 -28.69
C GLU A 868 -4.54 -6.74 -28.08
N SER A 869 -4.19 -5.45 -28.09
CA SER A 869 -5.10 -4.38 -27.63
C SER A 869 -6.44 -4.32 -28.39
N VAL A 870 -6.49 -4.86 -29.62
CA VAL A 870 -7.69 -4.91 -30.47
C VAL A 870 -8.16 -6.35 -30.74
N GLN A 871 -7.79 -7.29 -29.86
CA GLN A 871 -8.10 -8.72 -30.02
C GLN A 871 -9.60 -8.99 -30.15
N GLU A 872 -10.46 -8.31 -29.37
CA GLU A 872 -11.91 -8.52 -29.41
C GLU A 872 -12.50 -8.20 -30.80
N GLU A 873 -11.99 -7.16 -31.47
CA GLU A 873 -12.40 -6.81 -32.83
C GLU A 873 -11.64 -7.60 -33.92
N GLY A 874 -10.47 -8.15 -33.59
CA GLY A 874 -9.52 -8.75 -34.53
C GLY A 874 -9.60 -10.27 -34.67
N LYS A 875 -9.92 -11.01 -33.61
CA LYS A 875 -9.78 -12.48 -33.53
C LYS A 875 -10.51 -13.27 -34.62
N ASP A 876 -11.60 -12.73 -35.16
CA ASP A 876 -12.40 -13.34 -36.23
C ASP A 876 -12.09 -12.78 -37.63
N LYS A 877 -11.04 -11.96 -37.78
CA LYS A 877 -10.55 -11.43 -39.07
C LYS A 877 -9.30 -12.18 -39.51
N ALA A 878 -9.24 -12.56 -40.79
CA ALA A 878 -8.11 -13.30 -41.36
C ALA A 878 -6.81 -12.47 -41.29
N GLU A 879 -6.91 -11.18 -41.59
CA GLU A 879 -5.78 -10.25 -41.67
C GLU A 879 -5.12 -9.99 -40.30
N TRP A 880 -5.91 -9.99 -39.22
CA TRP A 880 -5.37 -9.85 -37.86
C TRP A 880 -4.58 -11.10 -37.45
N ASN A 881 -5.16 -12.28 -37.70
CA ASN A 881 -4.50 -13.56 -37.42
C ASN A 881 -3.23 -13.74 -38.26
N MET A 882 -3.24 -13.26 -39.50
CA MET A 882 -2.04 -13.19 -40.35
C MET A 882 -0.93 -12.36 -39.70
N ARG A 883 -1.24 -11.15 -39.23
CA ARG A 883 -0.26 -10.25 -38.60
C ARG A 883 0.28 -10.82 -37.30
N MET A 884 -0.59 -11.36 -36.44
CA MET A 884 -0.17 -12.09 -35.23
C MET A 884 0.76 -13.26 -35.56
N ALA A 885 0.45 -14.03 -36.60
CA ALA A 885 1.31 -15.13 -37.04
C ALA A 885 2.68 -14.63 -37.53
N TYR A 886 2.74 -13.53 -38.28
CA TYR A 886 4.01 -12.93 -38.71
C TYR A 886 4.80 -12.34 -37.55
N GLY A 887 4.14 -11.64 -36.62
CA GLY A 887 4.76 -11.11 -35.42
C GLY A 887 5.51 -12.21 -34.63
N TYR A 888 4.84 -13.34 -34.39
CA TYR A 888 5.46 -14.47 -33.69
C TYR A 888 6.44 -15.29 -34.55
N GLN A 889 6.23 -15.40 -35.87
CA GLN A 889 7.13 -16.15 -36.76
C GLN A 889 8.56 -15.59 -36.73
N TYR A 890 8.68 -14.26 -36.81
CA TYR A 890 9.98 -13.60 -36.92
C TYR A 890 10.61 -13.28 -35.56
N LEU A 891 9.89 -13.51 -34.46
CA LEU A 891 10.47 -13.49 -33.12
C LEU A 891 11.20 -14.81 -32.86
N TYR A 892 12.51 -14.70 -32.61
CA TYR A 892 13.34 -15.86 -32.32
C TYR A 892 12.76 -16.69 -31.17
N GLY A 893 12.54 -17.99 -31.41
CA GLY A 893 12.09 -18.91 -30.37
C GLY A 893 10.58 -18.97 -30.14
N GLN A 894 9.76 -18.28 -30.97
CA GLN A 894 8.32 -18.15 -30.74
C GLN A 894 7.45 -18.77 -31.86
N GLU A 895 8.02 -19.63 -32.69
CA GLU A 895 7.36 -20.29 -33.81
C GLU A 895 6.14 -21.10 -33.35
N GLU A 896 6.19 -21.71 -32.16
CA GLU A 896 5.05 -22.42 -31.55
C GLU A 896 3.85 -21.49 -31.29
N LYS A 897 4.10 -20.24 -30.90
CA LYS A 897 3.04 -19.25 -30.66
C LYS A 897 2.43 -18.72 -31.96
N ALA A 898 3.16 -18.78 -33.08
CA ALA A 898 2.64 -18.39 -34.39
C ALA A 898 1.62 -19.39 -34.96
N ILE A 899 1.73 -20.68 -34.61
CA ILE A 899 0.92 -21.76 -35.19
C ILE A 899 -0.60 -21.58 -35.00
N PRO A 900 -1.13 -21.30 -33.79
CA PRO A 900 -2.56 -21.12 -33.59
C PRO A 900 -3.15 -19.99 -34.44
N TYR A 901 -2.41 -18.88 -34.58
CA TYR A 901 -2.83 -17.74 -35.40
C TYR A 901 -2.78 -18.08 -36.88
N ALA A 902 -1.73 -18.76 -37.36
CA ALA A 902 -1.63 -19.20 -38.75
C ALA A 902 -2.74 -20.22 -39.11
N GLN A 903 -3.10 -21.13 -38.20
CA GLN A 903 -4.22 -22.05 -38.37
C GLN A 903 -5.55 -21.31 -38.45
N ARG A 904 -5.79 -20.37 -37.54
CA ARG A 904 -7.01 -19.56 -37.53
C ARG A 904 -7.11 -18.70 -38.79
N TRP A 905 -6.00 -18.14 -39.27
CA TRP A 905 -5.92 -17.44 -40.55
C TRP A 905 -6.34 -18.35 -41.72
N ALA A 906 -5.79 -19.57 -41.80
CA ALA A 906 -6.14 -20.53 -42.85
C ALA A 906 -7.61 -21.00 -42.79
N GLU A 907 -8.24 -21.03 -41.61
CA GLU A 907 -9.66 -21.31 -41.44
C GLU A 907 -10.54 -20.16 -41.95
N LEU A 908 -10.15 -18.92 -41.65
CA LEU A 908 -10.92 -17.72 -41.97
C LEU A 908 -10.79 -17.31 -43.44
N ASP A 909 -9.64 -17.55 -44.08
CA ASP A 909 -9.46 -17.43 -45.54
C ASP A 909 -8.83 -18.69 -46.19
N PRO A 910 -9.63 -19.73 -46.47
CA PRO A 910 -9.13 -20.98 -47.03
C PRO A 910 -8.54 -20.90 -48.44
N LYS A 911 -8.73 -19.77 -49.14
CA LYS A 911 -8.22 -19.55 -50.50
C LYS A 911 -6.81 -18.97 -50.51
N ASP A 912 -6.35 -18.43 -49.39
CA ASP A 912 -4.98 -17.98 -49.22
C ASP A 912 -4.09 -19.17 -48.87
N GLU A 913 -3.29 -19.61 -49.85
CA GLU A 913 -2.36 -20.74 -49.63
C GLU A 913 -1.16 -20.32 -48.78
N THR A 914 -0.90 -19.01 -48.61
CA THR A 914 0.24 -18.48 -47.84
C THR A 914 0.17 -18.91 -46.37
N ALA A 915 -1.04 -18.97 -45.80
CA ALA A 915 -1.24 -19.42 -44.42
C ALA A 915 -0.83 -20.90 -44.24
N LYS A 916 -1.08 -21.76 -45.24
CA LYS A 916 -0.72 -23.19 -45.18
C LYS A 916 0.77 -23.40 -45.39
N ASP A 917 1.38 -22.60 -46.27
CA ASP A 917 2.82 -22.60 -46.49
C ASP A 917 3.54 -22.15 -45.22
N LEU A 918 3.06 -21.09 -44.54
CA LEU A 918 3.60 -20.62 -43.28
C LEU A 918 3.53 -21.69 -42.17
N ILE A 919 2.39 -22.37 -41.98
CA ILE A 919 2.28 -23.46 -40.99
C ILE A 919 3.33 -24.55 -41.25
N LYS A 920 3.58 -24.87 -42.52
CA LYS A 920 4.59 -25.87 -42.91
C LYS A 920 6.00 -25.38 -42.59
N GLU A 921 6.31 -24.12 -42.89
CA GLU A 921 7.61 -23.50 -42.57
C GLU A 921 7.87 -23.47 -41.06
N LEU A 922 6.88 -23.04 -40.25
CA LEU A 922 6.97 -23.03 -38.79
C LEU A 922 7.25 -24.43 -38.23
N GLN A 923 6.54 -25.44 -38.73
CA GLN A 923 6.75 -26.83 -38.28
C GLN A 923 8.13 -27.37 -38.66
N GLU A 924 8.63 -27.05 -39.86
CA GLU A 924 9.97 -27.44 -40.30
C GLU A 924 11.08 -26.76 -39.47
N GLU A 925 10.86 -25.52 -39.03
CA GLU A 925 11.81 -24.79 -38.18
C GLU A 925 11.84 -25.34 -36.75
N ILE A 926 10.67 -25.62 -36.16
CA ILE A 926 10.55 -26.25 -34.84
C ILE A 926 11.24 -27.62 -34.83
N ASP A 927 11.00 -28.43 -35.86
CA ASP A 927 11.63 -29.76 -36.01
C ASP A 927 13.16 -29.64 -36.16
N ARG A 928 13.66 -28.60 -36.85
CA ARG A 928 15.10 -28.34 -37.00
C ARG A 928 15.74 -27.96 -35.68
N ARG A 929 15.14 -27.03 -34.93
CA ARG A 929 15.64 -26.61 -33.62
C ARG A 929 15.73 -27.78 -32.64
N ALA A 930 14.71 -28.65 -32.61
CA ALA A 930 14.71 -29.85 -31.78
C ALA A 930 15.84 -30.83 -32.17
N SER A 931 16.28 -30.83 -33.43
CA SER A 931 17.37 -31.70 -33.90
C SER A 931 18.79 -31.14 -33.66
N ASP A 932 18.94 -29.81 -33.55
CA ASP A 932 20.22 -29.16 -33.24
C ASP A 932 20.55 -29.21 -31.73
N ASP A 933 19.53 -29.25 -30.85
CA ASP A 933 19.71 -29.44 -29.41
C ASP A 933 20.28 -30.83 -29.05
N ASP A 934 19.87 -31.88 -29.78
CA ASP A 934 20.35 -33.26 -29.62
C ASP A 934 21.81 -33.46 -30.13
N GLY A 935 22.41 -32.45 -30.77
CA GLY A 935 23.76 -32.49 -31.36
C GLY A 935 24.87 -31.89 -30.48
N SER A 936 24.55 -31.31 -29.32
CA SER A 936 25.49 -30.60 -28.46
C SER A 936 26.08 -31.41 -27.29
N GLU A 937 25.70 -32.69 -27.15
CA GLU A 937 26.42 -33.66 -26.31
C GLU A 937 27.59 -34.31 -27.07
N SER A 938 28.70 -33.58 -27.27
CA SER A 938 30.00 -34.20 -27.57
C SER A 938 31.20 -33.41 -27.07
#